data_AF-A0A4D6LJE9-F1
#
_entry.id   AF-A0A4D6LJE9-F1
#
_cell.length_a   1.000
_cell.length_b   1.000
_cell.length_c   1.000
_cell.angle_alpha   90.00
_cell.angle_beta   90.00
_cell.angle_gamma   90.00
#
_symmetry.space_group_name_H-M   'P 1'
#
loop_
_entity.id
_entity.type
_entity.pdbx_description
1 polymer ?
#
loop_
_entity_poly.entity_id
_entity_poly.type
_entity_poly.pdbx_seq_one_letter_code
_entity_poly.pdbx_strand_id
1 'polypeptide(L)'
;MSTMKLALITLLFIAVSPTFASGAEEEKKDPKGVDRGPKEITYDSRSLIINGKRELLFSGSVHYPRSPPEMWPHIIDKARRGGINVIQTYIFWNIHEPVKGKFKVDPEYDFVKFIQLCQDKGMYVTLRIGPFIQAEWNHGGLPYWLREVPGIIFRSNNDGFKTLMQNYVNTVIKMCTDAKLFGPQGGPIILAQIENEYNHIQRAYKEDGDKYVQWAANLAVSTNVGVPWIMCKQTDAPDPVINACNGRHCGDTFTGPNKPYKPFLWTENWTAQYRVFGDPPSQRSAEDIAFSVARFFSKNGSLVNYYMYYGGTNFGRTSSGFSTTRYYDEAPLDEFGLQREPKWTHLRDVHKALSLCRQALFGAESVITKINQHHETIVFEKKDSHLCTAFITNNHTKNAATIRFRDTDYFLPPRSISILPDCKTVVFNTQNIASQHNSRNFKKAKDSNNFNWEVFTESIPDAKDIPVSLNVPIELYKLVKDTTDYAWYTTSVQLGPEDLPTKNDISTVLRVLCLGHSLHAFVNGEYIGSNHGTHEEKTFVFQKTVTFKVGVNSIAFLGNIIGLPDSGAYMEHRYAGPKSIFILGLNSGKIDLTRNGWGTKVGIQGEEYAVFTEEGSKKVQWQPVQGTGKLLSWYKTTFTTPEGKDPVAIRMTGMGKGIIWVNGKSIGRHWMSFLSPLGTPTQSEYHIPRTYLNPKDNLLVIFEEEQANPNQIEIVTVERDTVCSIITENHPPNVNSWAAKAGKFQAVVEKPWPTATVTCPVYKTIKAVEFASFGDPTGFCGEFVMGKCDAPATKQIIEQQCMGKNTCSIPLEAQTFTQGKDPCPDLSKTLAIQDSGAYMEHRYAGPKSIFILGLNSGKIDLTRNGWGTKVGIQGEEYAVFTEEGSKKVQWQPVQGTGKLLSWYKTTFTTPEGKDPVAIRMTGMGKGIIWVNGKSIGRHWMSFLSPLGTPTQSEYHIPRTYLNPKDNLLVIFEEEQANPNQIEIVTVERDTVCSIITENHPPNVNSWAAKAGKFQAVVEKPWPTATVTCPVYKTIKAVEFASFGDPTGFCGEFVMGKCDAPATKQIIEQQCMGKNTCSIPLEAQTFTQGKDPCPDLSKTLAIQVKCAF
;
A
#
# COMPACT_ATOMS: atom_id res chain seq x y z
N MET A 1 -85.39 -26.04 25.76
CA MET A 1 -85.67 -27.46 25.52
C MET A 1 -84.55 -27.99 24.64
N SER A 2 -83.78 -29.00 24.97
CA SER A 2 -83.79 -29.95 26.07
C SER A 2 -82.45 -30.68 26.05
N THR A 3 -81.83 -30.85 27.25
CA THR A 3 -81.09 -32.05 27.73
C THR A 3 -79.85 -32.55 26.96
N MET A 4 -78.76 -33.05 27.54
CA MET A 4 -78.23 -33.29 28.89
C MET A 4 -76.76 -33.75 28.66
N LYS A 5 -75.76 -33.12 29.31
CA LYS A 5 -74.93 -33.64 30.43
C LYS A 5 -73.88 -34.75 30.15
N LEU A 6 -72.64 -34.34 30.44
CA LEU A 6 -71.54 -34.97 31.21
C LEU A 6 -70.60 -36.04 30.60
N ALA A 7 -69.32 -35.63 30.47
CA ALA A 7 -68.07 -36.21 31.05
C ALA A 7 -67.76 -37.70 30.75
N LEU A 8 -66.55 -38.16 30.39
CA LEU A 8 -65.19 -37.83 30.84
C LEU A 8 -64.16 -38.59 29.92
N ILE A 9 -62.88 -38.29 30.08
CA ILE A 9 -61.66 -39.07 29.73
C ILE A 9 -60.82 -38.60 28.52
N THR A 10 -59.61 -38.21 28.92
CA THR A 10 -58.36 -37.76 28.30
C THR A 10 -57.79 -38.67 27.21
N LEU A 11 -57.17 -38.08 26.16
CA LEU A 11 -55.80 -38.37 25.72
C LEU A 11 -55.32 -37.42 24.60
N LEU A 12 -54.07 -36.97 24.73
CA LEU A 12 -53.28 -36.15 23.80
C LEU A 12 -53.43 -36.57 22.33
N PHE A 13 -53.62 -35.61 21.41
CA PHE A 13 -53.01 -35.67 20.08
C PHE A 13 -52.74 -34.27 19.49
N ILE A 14 -51.47 -34.14 19.08
CA ILE A 14 -50.77 -33.20 18.22
C ILE A 14 -51.66 -32.44 17.20
N ALA A 15 -51.55 -31.11 17.17
CA ALA A 15 -52.06 -30.27 16.08
C ALA A 15 -50.91 -29.43 15.48
N VAL A 16 -50.62 -29.73 14.22
CA VAL A 16 -49.69 -29.04 13.32
C VAL A 16 -50.29 -27.68 12.93
N SER A 17 -49.49 -26.61 13.01
CA SER A 17 -49.81 -25.29 12.45
C SER A 17 -48.84 -24.98 11.31
N PRO A 18 -49.31 -24.44 10.16
CA PRO A 18 -48.48 -24.27 8.97
C PRO A 18 -47.65 -22.99 9.04
N THR A 19 -46.34 -23.13 8.78
CA THR A 19 -45.42 -22.01 8.58
C THR A 19 -45.66 -21.37 7.20
N PHE A 20 -46.10 -20.11 7.21
CA PHE A 20 -46.07 -19.25 6.03
C PHE A 20 -44.62 -18.90 5.70
N ALA A 21 -44.15 -19.35 4.54
CA ALA A 21 -42.94 -18.88 3.91
C ALA A 21 -43.22 -17.53 3.23
N SER A 22 -42.72 -16.43 3.79
CA SER A 22 -42.60 -15.17 3.05
C SER A 22 -41.28 -15.17 2.28
N GLY A 23 -41.37 -15.00 0.96
CA GLY A 23 -40.25 -15.02 0.04
C GLY A 23 -39.17 -14.00 0.38
N ALA A 24 -37.92 -14.42 0.23
CA ALA A 24 -36.76 -13.56 0.28
C ALA A 24 -36.78 -12.59 -0.92
N GLU A 25 -36.83 -11.29 -0.64
CA GLU A 25 -36.51 -10.26 -1.62
C GLU A 25 -35.05 -10.41 -2.07
N GLU A 26 -34.83 -10.47 -3.39
CA GLU A 26 -33.49 -10.42 -3.99
C GLU A 26 -32.81 -9.10 -3.60
N GLU A 27 -31.77 -9.18 -2.77
CA GLU A 27 -30.89 -8.06 -2.47
C GLU A 27 -30.24 -7.53 -3.76
N LYS A 28 -30.57 -6.28 -4.08
CA LYS A 28 -29.97 -5.49 -5.16
C LYS A 28 -28.45 -5.43 -4.99
N LYS A 29 -27.70 -6.11 -5.86
CA LYS A 29 -26.24 -5.93 -5.97
C LYS A 29 -25.91 -4.49 -6.40
N ASP A 30 -24.95 -3.90 -5.69
CA ASP A 30 -24.31 -2.62 -6.02
C ASP A 30 -23.76 -2.66 -7.46
N PRO A 31 -23.90 -1.60 -8.28
CA PRO A 31 -23.29 -1.50 -9.62
C PRO A 31 -21.77 -1.75 -9.68
N LYS A 32 -21.05 -1.74 -8.54
CA LYS A 32 -19.63 -2.12 -8.45
C LYS A 32 -19.35 -3.60 -8.16
N GLY A 33 -20.37 -4.44 -7.97
CA GLY A 33 -20.21 -5.87 -7.69
C GLY A 33 -19.66 -6.21 -6.28
N VAL A 34 -19.63 -5.24 -5.37
CA VAL A 34 -19.21 -5.43 -3.97
C VAL A 34 -20.39 -5.88 -3.13
N ASP A 35 -20.24 -6.96 -2.37
CA ASP A 35 -21.27 -7.47 -1.46
C ASP A 35 -21.34 -6.61 -0.18
N ARG A 36 -22.36 -5.75 -0.12
CA ARG A 36 -22.69 -4.90 1.03
C ARG A 36 -23.85 -5.47 1.86
N GLY A 37 -24.30 -6.70 1.58
CA GLY A 37 -25.32 -7.37 2.37
C GLY A 37 -24.79 -7.77 3.76
N PRO A 38 -25.68 -7.92 4.76
CA PRO A 38 -25.34 -8.46 6.08
C PRO A 38 -24.56 -9.79 5.98
N LYS A 39 -23.54 -9.94 6.82
CA LYS A 39 -22.68 -11.12 6.83
C LYS A 39 -22.85 -11.92 8.10
N GLU A 40 -23.14 -13.20 7.96
CA GLU A 40 -23.07 -14.15 9.07
C GLU A 40 -21.63 -14.62 9.23
N ILE A 41 -21.05 -14.39 10.41
CA ILE A 41 -19.64 -14.70 10.68
C ILE A 41 -19.55 -15.56 11.93
N THR A 42 -19.11 -16.81 11.73
CA THR A 42 -18.90 -17.80 12.79
C THR A 42 -17.55 -18.48 12.59
N TYR A 43 -17.22 -19.45 13.43
CA TYR A 43 -16.00 -20.26 13.29
C TYR A 43 -16.22 -21.69 13.80
N ASP A 44 -15.34 -22.57 13.36
CA ASP A 44 -15.20 -23.92 13.91
C ASP A 44 -13.71 -24.29 14.09
N SER A 45 -13.43 -25.57 14.36
CA SER A 45 -12.07 -26.08 14.56
C SER A 45 -11.16 -25.88 13.34
N ARG A 46 -11.72 -25.62 12.16
CA ARG A 46 -10.97 -25.55 10.91
C ARG A 46 -10.72 -24.13 10.44
N SER A 47 -11.74 -23.27 10.45
CA SER A 47 -11.62 -21.89 9.95
C SER A 47 -12.72 -20.97 10.46
N LEU A 48 -12.60 -19.69 10.10
CA LEU A 48 -13.77 -18.80 10.03
C LEU A 48 -14.73 -19.27 8.94
N ILE A 49 -16.02 -18.99 9.15
CA ILE A 49 -17.11 -19.25 8.23
C ILE A 49 -17.80 -17.91 7.97
N ILE A 50 -17.78 -17.45 6.72
CA ILE A 50 -18.37 -16.18 6.30
C ILE A 50 -19.49 -16.52 5.31
N ASN A 51 -20.74 -16.17 5.63
CA ASN A 51 -21.93 -16.49 4.84
C ASN A 51 -22.01 -17.98 4.49
N GLY A 52 -21.79 -18.84 5.50
CA GLY A 52 -21.79 -20.30 5.36
C GLY A 52 -20.61 -20.89 4.58
N LYS A 53 -19.60 -20.08 4.20
CA LYS A 53 -18.46 -20.53 3.40
C LYS A 53 -17.15 -20.42 4.18
N ARG A 54 -16.35 -21.48 4.10
CA ARG A 54 -14.95 -21.47 4.55
C ARG A 54 -14.07 -20.86 3.47
N GLU A 55 -13.24 -19.89 3.85
CA GLU A 55 -12.31 -19.21 2.94
C GLU A 55 -10.90 -19.22 3.51
N LEU A 56 -9.90 -19.30 2.62
CA LEU A 56 -8.50 -19.08 3.00
C LEU A 56 -8.30 -17.57 3.14
N LEU A 57 -7.88 -17.13 4.32
CA LEU A 57 -7.72 -15.71 4.61
C LEU A 57 -6.23 -15.34 4.55
N PHE A 58 -5.87 -14.65 3.48
CA PHE A 58 -4.55 -14.05 3.29
C PHE A 58 -4.67 -12.58 3.68
N SER A 59 -4.17 -12.27 4.86
CA SER A 59 -4.24 -10.96 5.48
C SER A 59 -2.92 -10.20 5.33
N GLY A 60 -2.99 -8.88 5.23
CA GLY A 60 -1.82 -8.01 5.20
C GLY A 60 -2.00 -6.81 6.13
N SER A 61 -1.02 -6.55 7.00
CA SER A 61 -1.06 -5.37 7.86
C SER A 61 -0.69 -4.10 7.11
N VAL A 62 -1.56 -3.10 7.20
CA VAL A 62 -1.42 -1.75 6.65
C VAL A 62 -1.92 -0.77 7.71
N HIS A 63 -1.01 0.03 8.28
CA HIS A 63 -1.36 0.99 9.33
C HIS A 63 -1.67 2.35 8.71
N TYR A 64 -2.94 2.78 8.82
CA TYR A 64 -3.40 4.01 8.19
C TYR A 64 -2.59 5.26 8.56
N PRO A 65 -2.07 5.47 9.80
CA PRO A 65 -1.27 6.66 10.12
C PRO A 65 0.14 6.66 9.54
N ARG A 66 0.63 5.51 9.04
CA ARG A 66 1.98 5.38 8.47
C ARG A 66 2.03 5.72 6.98
N SER A 67 0.95 6.25 6.43
CA SER A 67 0.87 6.80 5.07
C SER A 67 -0.22 7.88 4.98
N PRO A 68 -0.04 8.94 4.19
CA PRO A 68 -1.10 9.91 3.94
C PRO A 68 -2.34 9.27 3.27
N PRO A 69 -3.54 9.84 3.48
CA PRO A 69 -4.80 9.33 2.92
C PRO A 69 -4.79 9.09 1.41
N GLU A 70 -4.06 9.90 0.65
CA GLU A 70 -3.98 9.79 -0.80
C GLU A 70 -3.20 8.56 -1.28
N MET A 71 -2.36 7.98 -0.42
CA MET A 71 -1.64 6.74 -0.73
C MET A 71 -2.48 5.48 -0.47
N TRP A 72 -3.46 5.54 0.44
CA TRP A 72 -4.24 4.36 0.85
C TRP A 72 -4.88 3.61 -0.33
N PRO A 73 -5.53 4.25 -1.32
CA PRO A 73 -6.18 3.53 -2.42
C PRO A 73 -5.19 2.69 -3.24
N HIS A 74 -3.97 3.20 -3.43
CA HIS A 74 -2.93 2.53 -4.18
C HIS A 74 -2.28 1.39 -3.39
N ILE A 75 -2.06 1.59 -2.08
CA ILE A 75 -1.53 0.55 -1.19
C ILE A 75 -2.51 -0.63 -1.08
N ILE A 76 -3.79 -0.36 -0.81
CA ILE A 76 -4.84 -1.38 -0.69
C ILE A 76 -5.02 -2.12 -2.01
N ASP A 77 -5.03 -1.42 -3.16
CA ASP A 77 -5.13 -2.07 -4.46
C ASP A 77 -3.92 -2.97 -4.78
N LYS A 78 -2.70 -2.54 -4.43
CA LYS A 78 -1.50 -3.38 -4.57
C LYS A 78 -1.54 -4.59 -3.65
N ALA A 79 -2.07 -4.47 -2.43
CA ALA A 79 -2.29 -5.61 -1.54
C ALA A 79 -3.30 -6.60 -2.14
N ARG A 80 -4.45 -6.11 -2.60
CA ARG A 80 -5.47 -6.92 -3.29
C ARG A 80 -4.90 -7.68 -4.49
N ARG A 81 -4.15 -7.00 -5.37
CA ARG A 81 -3.48 -7.62 -6.52
C ARG A 81 -2.39 -8.62 -6.13
N GLY A 82 -1.84 -8.47 -4.93
CA GLY A 82 -0.85 -9.37 -4.33
C GLY A 82 -1.46 -10.58 -3.65
N GLY A 83 -2.76 -10.84 -3.82
CA GLY A 83 -3.44 -12.02 -3.27
C GLY A 83 -4.03 -11.81 -1.87
N ILE A 84 -3.89 -10.61 -1.30
CA ILE A 84 -4.48 -10.28 0.00
C ILE A 84 -5.99 -10.09 -0.16
N ASN A 85 -6.77 -10.72 0.72
CA ASN A 85 -8.23 -10.60 0.79
C ASN A 85 -8.71 -10.03 2.15
N VAL A 86 -7.81 -9.84 3.11
CA VAL A 86 -8.08 -9.17 4.39
C VAL A 86 -7.02 -8.09 4.67
N ILE A 87 -7.43 -6.87 5.02
CA ILE A 87 -6.52 -5.87 5.60
C ILE A 87 -6.57 -5.96 7.11
N GLN A 88 -5.41 -6.03 7.76
CA GLN A 88 -5.31 -5.91 9.21
C GLN A 88 -4.78 -4.53 9.58
N THR A 89 -5.36 -3.89 10.58
CA THR A 89 -4.85 -2.60 11.07
C THR A 89 -5.12 -2.44 12.56
N TYR A 90 -4.20 -1.77 13.26
CA TYR A 90 -4.42 -1.32 14.63
C TYR A 90 -5.23 -0.02 14.66
N ILE A 91 -5.89 0.27 15.79
CA ILE A 91 -6.33 1.64 16.12
C ILE A 91 -5.33 2.27 17.08
N PHE A 92 -4.91 3.50 16.78
CA PHE A 92 -3.84 4.21 17.48
C PHE A 92 -4.42 5.23 18.47
N TRP A 93 -4.67 4.80 19.72
CA TRP A 93 -5.39 5.62 20.70
C TRP A 93 -4.72 6.98 20.97
N ASN A 94 -3.40 7.03 21.12
CA ASN A 94 -2.65 8.24 21.43
C ASN A 94 -2.88 9.41 20.45
N ILE A 95 -3.01 9.15 19.15
CA ILE A 95 -3.30 10.18 18.14
C ILE A 95 -4.79 10.53 18.06
N HIS A 96 -5.67 9.59 18.42
CA HIS A 96 -7.10 9.82 18.43
C HIS A 96 -7.59 10.51 19.69
N GLU A 97 -6.90 10.39 20.81
CA GLU A 97 -7.25 11.09 22.04
C GLU A 97 -6.00 11.72 22.68
N PRO A 98 -5.39 12.73 22.02
CA PRO A 98 -4.18 13.38 22.54
C PRO A 98 -4.47 14.16 23.82
N VAL A 99 -5.73 14.57 24.03
CA VAL A 99 -6.21 15.22 25.25
C VAL A 99 -7.31 14.36 25.86
N LYS A 100 -7.20 14.06 27.16
CA LYS A 100 -8.17 13.25 27.91
C LYS A 100 -9.61 13.72 27.68
N GLY A 101 -10.48 12.81 27.28
CA GLY A 101 -11.90 13.03 27.01
C GLY A 101 -12.20 13.68 25.65
N LYS A 102 -11.19 13.96 24.81
CA LYS A 102 -11.34 14.61 23.50
C LYS A 102 -10.90 13.67 22.38
N PHE A 103 -11.69 12.62 22.16
CA PHE A 103 -11.49 11.73 21.02
C PHE A 103 -11.80 12.48 19.72
N LYS A 104 -10.86 12.46 18.78
CA LYS A 104 -10.95 13.11 17.47
C LYS A 104 -10.41 12.20 16.36
N VAL A 105 -11.00 12.34 15.19
CA VAL A 105 -10.54 11.68 13.97
C VAL A 105 -10.16 12.77 12.98
N ASP A 106 -8.87 13.12 12.99
CA ASP A 106 -8.33 14.05 12.00
C ASP A 106 -8.35 13.40 10.60
N PRO A 107 -8.54 14.15 9.50
CA PRO A 107 -8.60 13.59 8.15
C PRO A 107 -7.39 12.73 7.76
N GLU A 108 -6.21 13.04 8.29
CA GLU A 108 -4.94 12.33 8.06
C GLU A 108 -4.92 10.94 8.74
N TYR A 109 -5.76 10.75 9.77
CA TYR A 109 -5.85 9.55 10.59
C TYR A 109 -7.25 8.91 10.52
N ASP A 110 -8.04 9.21 9.50
CA ASP A 110 -9.42 8.72 9.38
C ASP A 110 -9.50 7.21 9.12
N PHE A 111 -9.52 6.44 10.22
CA PHE A 111 -9.61 5.00 10.18
C PHE A 111 -10.96 4.50 9.63
N VAL A 112 -12.05 5.27 9.81
CA VAL A 112 -13.37 4.91 9.28
C VAL A 112 -13.33 4.95 7.75
N LYS A 113 -12.80 6.04 7.19
CA LYS A 113 -12.58 6.19 5.74
C LYS A 113 -11.62 5.13 5.20
N PHE A 114 -10.55 4.82 5.93
CA PHE A 114 -9.62 3.75 5.56
C PHE A 114 -10.32 2.38 5.47
N ILE A 115 -11.15 2.01 6.45
CA ILE A 115 -11.89 0.75 6.45
C ILE A 115 -12.95 0.72 5.33
N GLN A 116 -13.66 1.84 5.09
CA GLN A 116 -14.60 1.95 3.95
C GLN A 116 -13.89 1.76 2.62
N LEU A 117 -12.66 2.26 2.48
CA LEU A 117 -11.86 2.06 1.27
C LEU A 117 -11.47 0.59 1.08
N CYS A 118 -11.20 -0.16 2.15
CA CYS A 118 -11.04 -1.62 2.07
C CYS A 118 -12.31 -2.30 1.54
N GLN A 119 -13.49 -1.88 2.05
CA GLN A 119 -14.79 -2.38 1.57
C GLN A 119 -15.00 -2.07 0.07
N ASP A 120 -14.70 -0.85 -0.36
CA ASP A 120 -14.82 -0.42 -1.76
C ASP A 120 -13.90 -1.21 -2.70
N LYS A 121 -12.83 -1.81 -2.18
CA LYS A 121 -11.92 -2.71 -2.90
C LYS A 121 -12.32 -4.19 -2.77
N GLY A 122 -13.46 -4.49 -2.13
CA GLY A 122 -13.96 -5.84 -1.93
C GLY A 122 -13.11 -6.67 -0.94
N MET A 123 -12.42 -6.01 -0.02
CA MET A 123 -11.55 -6.65 0.97
C MET A 123 -12.23 -6.69 2.35
N TYR A 124 -11.98 -7.75 3.10
CA TYR A 124 -12.34 -7.83 4.50
C TYR A 124 -11.34 -7.08 5.39
N VAL A 125 -11.69 -6.89 6.67
CA VAL A 125 -10.85 -6.25 7.67
C VAL A 125 -10.77 -7.06 8.97
N THR A 126 -9.54 -7.20 9.49
CA THR A 126 -9.27 -7.56 10.89
C THR A 126 -8.92 -6.29 11.65
N LEU A 127 -9.80 -5.83 12.54
CA LEU A 127 -9.62 -4.58 13.28
C LEU A 127 -9.00 -4.83 14.66
N ARG A 128 -7.75 -4.42 14.87
CA ARG A 128 -7.04 -4.62 16.15
C ARG A 128 -7.15 -3.38 17.01
N ILE A 129 -8.13 -3.35 17.91
CA ILE A 129 -8.53 -2.13 18.63
C ILE A 129 -7.53 -1.75 19.73
N GLY A 130 -6.84 -2.73 20.33
CA GLY A 130 -5.94 -2.50 21.46
C GLY A 130 -6.66 -2.56 22.81
N PRO A 131 -6.44 -1.60 23.74
CA PRO A 131 -5.86 -0.27 23.54
C PRO A 131 -4.34 -0.26 23.45
N PHE A 132 -3.66 -1.21 24.09
CA PHE A 132 -2.24 -1.41 23.86
C PHE A 132 -2.05 -2.20 22.58
N ILE A 133 -1.21 -1.69 21.68
CA ILE A 133 -0.97 -2.27 20.35
C ILE A 133 0.50 -2.64 20.11
N GLN A 134 1.41 -2.22 21.01
CA GLN A 134 2.86 -2.22 20.77
C GLN A 134 3.19 -1.50 19.44
N ALA A 135 3.19 -2.24 18.34
CA ALA A 135 3.32 -1.77 16.96
C ALA A 135 4.61 -0.98 16.66
N GLU A 136 5.60 -1.08 17.56
CA GLU A 136 6.74 -0.17 17.65
C GLU A 136 6.32 1.29 17.54
N TRP A 137 5.18 1.57 18.18
CA TRP A 137 4.51 2.85 18.16
C TRP A 137 4.66 3.51 19.51
N ASN A 138 4.78 4.84 19.50
CA ASN A 138 5.00 5.64 20.71
C ASN A 138 4.03 5.23 21.83
N HIS A 139 4.60 4.85 22.97
CA HIS A 139 3.85 4.41 24.17
C HIS A 139 2.96 3.17 23.97
N GLY A 140 3.24 2.36 22.94
CA GLY A 140 2.43 1.20 22.56
C GLY A 140 1.00 1.58 22.15
N GLY A 141 0.80 2.81 21.68
CA GLY A 141 -0.50 3.38 21.32
C GLY A 141 -1.24 4.06 22.47
N LEU A 142 -0.75 4.00 23.71
CA LEU A 142 -1.42 4.59 24.87
C LEU A 142 -1.19 6.11 24.94
N PRO A 143 -2.23 6.96 25.09
CA PRO A 143 -2.04 8.39 25.30
C PRO A 143 -1.17 8.69 26.53
N TYR A 144 -0.29 9.69 26.45
CA TYR A 144 0.58 10.07 27.57
C TYR A 144 -0.21 10.41 28.84
N TRP A 145 -1.33 11.14 28.71
CA TRP A 145 -2.14 11.60 29.83
C TRP A 145 -2.64 10.47 30.74
N LEU A 146 -2.64 9.21 30.27
CA LEU A 146 -2.92 8.06 31.13
C LEU A 146 -1.95 7.97 32.30
N ARG A 147 -0.67 8.34 32.12
CA ARG A 147 0.35 8.35 33.20
C ARG A 147 0.05 9.36 34.30
N GLU A 148 -0.74 10.40 34.00
CA GLU A 148 -1.11 11.43 34.98
C GLU A 148 -2.31 11.03 35.84
N VAL A 149 -2.95 9.89 35.54
CA VAL A 149 -4.05 9.38 36.36
C VAL A 149 -3.49 8.83 37.68
N PRO A 150 -3.93 9.32 38.85
CA PRO A 150 -3.41 8.86 40.14
C PRO A 150 -3.61 7.36 40.33
N GLY A 151 -2.56 6.66 40.74
CA GLY A 151 -2.60 5.21 41.02
C GLY A 151 -2.86 4.33 39.80
N ILE A 152 -2.69 4.85 38.58
CA ILE A 152 -2.85 4.07 37.36
C ILE A 152 -1.80 2.96 37.28
N ILE A 153 -2.19 1.79 36.81
CA ILE A 153 -1.28 0.70 36.43
C ILE A 153 -1.75 0.23 35.07
N PHE A 154 -0.88 0.33 34.06
CA PHE A 154 -1.28 -0.03 32.71
C PHE A 154 -1.43 -1.54 32.56
N ARG A 155 -2.47 -1.95 31.82
CA ARG A 155 -2.70 -3.35 31.42
C ARG A 155 -2.74 -4.29 32.63
N SER A 156 -3.42 -3.87 33.69
CA SER A 156 -3.61 -4.66 34.91
C SER A 156 -5.05 -4.49 35.40
N ASN A 157 -5.45 -5.26 36.41
CA ASN A 157 -6.76 -5.17 37.05
C ASN A 157 -6.87 -3.90 37.94
N ASN A 158 -6.73 -2.74 37.30
CA ASN A 158 -6.77 -1.42 37.89
C ASN A 158 -8.04 -0.69 37.42
N ASP A 159 -8.89 -0.24 38.34
CA ASP A 159 -10.20 0.33 37.98
C ASP A 159 -10.10 1.60 37.13
N GLY A 160 -9.09 2.44 37.38
CA GLY A 160 -8.81 3.62 36.56
C GLY A 160 -8.49 3.24 35.12
N PHE A 161 -7.57 2.29 34.91
CA PHE A 161 -7.18 1.84 33.58
C PHE A 161 -8.33 1.14 32.85
N LYS A 162 -9.02 0.21 33.52
CA LYS A 162 -10.18 -0.52 32.97
C LYS A 162 -11.28 0.43 32.50
N THR A 163 -11.64 1.43 33.31
CA THR A 163 -12.67 2.42 32.95
C THR A 163 -12.29 3.22 31.70
N LEU A 164 -11.04 3.68 31.62
CA LEU A 164 -10.55 4.48 30.49
C LEU A 164 -10.43 3.64 29.22
N MET A 165 -9.91 2.42 29.32
CA MET A 165 -9.89 1.44 28.23
C MET A 165 -11.31 1.14 27.73
N GLN A 166 -12.27 0.90 28.61
CA GLN A 166 -13.66 0.63 28.25
C GLN A 166 -14.28 1.80 27.50
N ASN A 167 -14.05 3.04 27.94
CA ASN A 167 -14.55 4.23 27.25
C ASN A 167 -13.98 4.36 25.83
N TYR A 168 -12.67 4.13 25.67
CA TYR A 168 -12.02 4.13 24.36
C TYR A 168 -12.56 3.03 23.44
N VAL A 169 -12.62 1.79 23.93
CA VAL A 169 -13.15 0.65 23.16
C VAL A 169 -14.58 0.94 22.73
N ASN A 170 -15.45 1.37 23.65
CA ASN A 170 -16.83 1.71 23.33
C ASN A 170 -16.94 2.83 22.30
N THR A 171 -16.05 3.83 22.35
CA THR A 171 -16.01 4.93 21.36
C THR A 171 -15.67 4.40 19.97
N VAL A 172 -14.61 3.59 19.85
CA VAL A 172 -14.22 2.98 18.57
C VAL A 172 -15.32 2.06 18.03
N ILE A 173 -15.89 1.21 18.87
CA ILE A 173 -16.99 0.32 18.49
C ILE A 173 -18.20 1.12 18.02
N LYS A 174 -18.58 2.19 18.73
CA LYS A 174 -19.69 3.06 18.33
C LYS A 174 -19.43 3.68 16.96
N MET A 175 -18.24 4.22 16.71
CA MET A 175 -17.90 4.80 15.41
C MET A 175 -17.97 3.79 14.27
N CYS A 176 -17.43 2.58 14.47
CA CYS A 176 -17.53 1.50 13.49
C CYS A 176 -18.99 1.06 13.27
N THR A 177 -19.79 1.00 14.33
CA THR A 177 -21.20 0.60 14.28
C THR A 177 -22.05 1.64 13.56
N ASP A 178 -21.88 2.93 13.87
CA ASP A 178 -22.59 4.04 13.22
C ASP A 178 -22.27 4.09 11.72
N ALA A 179 -21.01 3.80 11.36
CA ALA A 179 -20.56 3.72 9.98
C ALA A 179 -20.85 2.35 9.31
N LYS A 180 -21.55 1.43 9.99
CA LYS A 180 -21.94 0.09 9.51
C LYS A 180 -20.76 -0.75 9.00
N LEU A 181 -19.65 -0.73 9.74
CA LEU A 181 -18.40 -1.37 9.31
C LEU A 181 -18.27 -2.83 9.75
N PHE A 182 -19.07 -3.32 10.69
CA PHE A 182 -19.07 -4.73 11.06
C PHE A 182 -19.79 -5.58 10.01
N GLY A 183 -19.29 -6.80 9.79
CA GLY A 183 -19.84 -7.76 8.83
C GLY A 183 -21.36 -7.93 8.90
N PRO A 184 -21.96 -8.16 10.09
CA PRO A 184 -23.42 -8.24 10.25
C PRO A 184 -24.19 -7.00 9.83
N GLN A 185 -23.54 -5.83 9.73
CA GLN A 185 -24.14 -4.57 9.27
C GLN A 185 -23.92 -4.31 7.78
N GLY A 186 -23.28 -5.25 7.06
CA GLY A 186 -22.89 -5.11 5.67
C GLY A 186 -21.43 -4.69 5.44
N GLY A 187 -20.72 -4.32 6.51
CA GLY A 187 -19.35 -3.81 6.46
C GLY A 187 -18.27 -4.86 6.20
N PRO A 188 -16.99 -4.45 6.11
CA PRO A 188 -15.88 -5.34 5.81
C PRO A 188 -15.25 -5.99 7.04
N ILE A 189 -15.51 -5.54 8.28
CA ILE A 189 -14.84 -6.07 9.47
C ILE A 189 -15.37 -7.47 9.78
N ILE A 190 -14.49 -8.47 9.74
CA ILE A 190 -14.81 -9.89 10.00
C ILE A 190 -14.18 -10.45 11.27
N LEU A 191 -13.20 -9.75 11.82
CA LEU A 191 -12.51 -10.09 13.06
C LEU A 191 -12.17 -8.81 13.82
N ALA A 192 -12.23 -8.87 15.14
CA ALA A 192 -11.74 -7.80 16.01
C ALA A 192 -10.75 -8.34 17.06
N GLN A 193 -9.73 -7.57 17.42
CA GLN A 193 -8.78 -7.94 18.48
C GLN A 193 -8.88 -6.98 19.67
N ILE A 194 -8.90 -7.56 20.87
CA ILE A 194 -8.74 -6.85 22.14
C ILE A 194 -7.35 -7.17 22.70
N GLU A 195 -6.68 -6.18 23.29
CA GLU A 195 -5.30 -6.29 23.79
C GLU A 195 -4.27 -6.69 22.71
N ASN A 196 -3.00 -6.79 23.11
CA ASN A 196 -1.91 -7.21 22.25
C ASN A 196 -0.80 -7.94 23.01
N GLU A 197 -0.58 -9.21 22.68
CA GLU A 197 0.47 -10.07 23.23
C GLU A 197 0.60 -10.06 24.76
N TYR A 198 -0.53 -10.09 25.45
CA TYR A 198 -0.58 -9.85 26.90
C TYR A 198 0.08 -10.96 27.74
N ASN A 199 0.16 -12.22 27.29
CA ASN A 199 0.90 -13.26 28.03
C ASN A 199 2.38 -12.90 28.31
N HIS A 200 3.02 -12.05 27.49
CA HIS A 200 4.41 -11.65 27.72
C HIS A 200 4.61 -10.90 29.04
N ILE A 201 3.57 -10.26 29.55
CA ILE A 201 3.63 -9.40 30.74
C ILE A 201 2.63 -9.78 31.83
N GLN A 202 1.62 -10.60 31.52
CA GLN A 202 0.59 -11.05 32.49
C GLN A 202 1.18 -11.54 33.81
N ARG A 203 2.23 -12.37 33.77
CA ARG A 203 2.88 -12.90 34.98
C ARG A 203 3.47 -11.82 35.89
N ALA A 204 3.86 -10.67 35.34
CA ALA A 204 4.40 -9.57 36.12
C ALA A 204 3.33 -8.94 37.04
N TYR A 205 2.05 -9.14 36.75
CA TYR A 205 0.91 -8.65 37.54
C TYR A 205 0.25 -9.74 38.42
N LYS A 206 0.77 -10.97 38.42
CA LYS A 206 0.23 -12.09 39.23
C LYS A 206 -1.28 -12.25 38.99
N GLU A 207 -2.09 -12.42 40.05
CA GLU A 207 -3.54 -12.57 39.96
C GLU A 207 -4.26 -11.40 39.28
N ASP A 208 -3.71 -10.18 39.36
CA ASP A 208 -4.31 -9.03 38.69
C ASP A 208 -4.15 -9.10 37.16
N GLY A 209 -3.13 -9.81 36.67
CA GLY A 209 -3.01 -10.12 35.25
C GLY A 209 -4.10 -11.06 34.78
N ASP A 210 -4.38 -12.11 35.57
CA ASP A 210 -5.41 -13.10 35.26
C ASP A 210 -6.82 -12.47 35.34
N LYS A 211 -7.10 -11.66 36.36
CA LYS A 211 -8.37 -10.91 36.47
C LYS A 211 -8.55 -9.93 35.31
N TYR A 212 -7.48 -9.26 34.89
CA TYR A 212 -7.53 -8.31 33.78
C TYR A 212 -7.83 -8.99 32.44
N VAL A 213 -7.17 -10.10 32.10
CA VAL A 213 -7.43 -10.77 30.82
C VAL A 213 -8.87 -11.28 30.73
N GLN A 214 -9.42 -11.80 31.83
CA GLN A 214 -10.83 -12.19 31.92
C GLN A 214 -11.75 -10.99 31.69
N TRP A 215 -11.48 -9.87 32.37
CA TRP A 215 -12.25 -8.64 32.19
C TRP A 215 -12.16 -8.09 30.75
N ALA A 216 -10.98 -8.05 30.14
CA ALA A 216 -10.78 -7.51 28.80
C ALA A 216 -11.51 -8.35 27.73
N ALA A 217 -11.47 -9.68 27.85
CA ALA A 217 -12.23 -10.57 27.00
C ALA A 217 -13.75 -10.38 27.17
N ASN A 218 -14.23 -10.26 28.41
CA ASN A 218 -15.64 -10.03 28.70
C ASN A 218 -16.13 -8.68 28.18
N LEU A 219 -15.33 -7.61 28.32
CA LEU A 219 -15.62 -6.31 27.73
C LEU A 219 -15.80 -6.43 26.21
N ALA A 220 -14.84 -7.04 25.53
CA ALA A 220 -14.88 -7.22 24.08
C ALA A 220 -16.13 -7.98 23.63
N VAL A 221 -16.44 -9.11 24.26
CA VAL A 221 -17.61 -9.94 23.95
C VAL A 221 -18.92 -9.19 24.25
N SER A 222 -18.97 -8.41 25.33
CA SER A 222 -20.16 -7.65 25.73
C SER A 222 -20.58 -6.56 24.73
N THR A 223 -19.67 -6.14 23.84
CA THR A 223 -19.97 -5.17 22.79
C THR A 223 -20.96 -5.70 21.75
N ASN A 224 -21.14 -7.02 21.66
CA ASN A 224 -22.13 -7.70 20.81
C ASN A 224 -22.15 -7.24 19.34
N VAL A 225 -20.97 -6.94 18.78
CA VAL A 225 -20.81 -6.48 17.38
C VAL A 225 -21.00 -7.58 16.33
N GLY A 226 -21.24 -8.82 16.76
CA GLY A 226 -21.56 -9.96 15.90
C GLY A 226 -20.41 -10.50 15.05
N VAL A 227 -19.16 -10.15 15.36
CA VAL A 227 -17.95 -10.75 14.76
C VAL A 227 -17.09 -11.44 15.83
N PRO A 228 -16.35 -12.50 15.49
CA PRO A 228 -15.46 -13.16 16.45
C PRO A 228 -14.34 -12.24 16.95
N TRP A 229 -14.04 -12.37 18.24
CA TRP A 229 -12.92 -11.69 18.87
C TRP A 229 -11.69 -12.58 18.96
N ILE A 230 -10.52 -11.98 18.83
CA ILE A 230 -9.22 -12.65 18.93
C ILE A 230 -8.32 -11.99 19.98
N MET A 231 -7.34 -12.73 20.48
CA MET A 231 -6.19 -12.24 21.27
C MET A 231 -4.92 -12.94 20.79
N CYS A 232 -3.94 -12.18 20.30
CA CYS A 232 -2.65 -12.75 19.89
C CYS A 232 -1.77 -13.04 21.11
N LYS A 233 -0.99 -14.14 21.05
CA LYS A 233 -0.14 -14.63 22.16
C LYS A 233 -0.87 -14.64 23.50
N GLN A 234 -2.06 -15.25 23.52
CA GLN A 234 -2.88 -15.41 24.72
C GLN A 234 -3.36 -16.86 24.87
N THR A 235 -2.51 -17.76 25.37
CA THR A 235 -2.80 -19.19 25.50
C THR A 235 -4.02 -19.49 26.36
N ASP A 236 -4.35 -18.62 27.30
CA ASP A 236 -5.48 -18.68 28.23
C ASP A 236 -6.62 -17.71 27.83
N ALA A 237 -6.73 -17.32 26.56
CA ALA A 237 -7.83 -16.49 26.06
C ALA A 237 -9.21 -17.08 26.44
N PRO A 238 -10.05 -16.34 27.19
CA PRO A 238 -11.36 -16.82 27.64
C PRO A 238 -12.31 -17.09 26.47
N ASP A 239 -13.17 -18.11 26.60
CA ASP A 239 -14.20 -18.36 25.59
C ASP A 239 -15.21 -17.20 25.53
N PRO A 240 -15.71 -16.79 24.34
CA PRO A 240 -15.47 -17.36 23.01
C PRO A 240 -14.29 -16.74 22.23
N VAL A 241 -13.36 -16.03 22.87
CA VAL A 241 -12.24 -15.35 22.20
C VAL A 241 -11.20 -16.34 21.67
N ILE A 242 -10.75 -16.16 20.43
CA ILE A 242 -9.78 -17.06 19.78
C ILE A 242 -8.34 -16.62 20.09
N ASN A 243 -7.50 -17.52 20.60
CA ASN A 243 -6.08 -17.24 20.73
C ASN A 243 -5.37 -17.39 19.38
N ALA A 244 -4.54 -16.40 19.04
CA ALA A 244 -3.80 -16.37 17.78
C ALA A 244 -2.29 -16.41 17.99
N CYS A 245 -1.55 -16.79 16.95
CA CYS A 245 -0.09 -16.85 16.96
C CYS A 245 0.55 -15.62 16.30
N ASN A 246 1.68 -15.19 16.85
CA ASN A 246 2.61 -14.23 16.25
C ASN A 246 4.02 -14.84 16.19
N GLY A 247 4.80 -14.47 15.16
CA GLY A 247 6.17 -14.92 14.97
C GLY A 247 6.51 -15.23 13.52
N ARG A 248 7.68 -15.81 13.26
CA ARG A 248 8.14 -16.15 11.90
C ARG A 248 7.66 -17.51 11.38
N HIS A 249 7.39 -18.47 12.26
CA HIS A 249 7.11 -19.87 11.88
C HIS A 249 5.99 -20.51 12.70
N CYS A 250 4.81 -19.89 12.77
CA CYS A 250 3.70 -20.44 13.57
C CYS A 250 3.25 -21.85 13.13
N GLY A 251 3.52 -22.28 11.90
CA GLY A 251 3.31 -23.68 11.49
C GLY A 251 4.15 -24.70 12.29
N ASP A 252 5.26 -24.27 12.88
CA ASP A 252 6.14 -25.12 13.70
C ASP A 252 6.15 -24.72 15.18
N THR A 253 5.87 -23.45 15.51
CA THR A 253 5.96 -22.93 16.88
C THR A 253 4.62 -22.76 17.59
N PHE A 254 3.49 -22.73 16.88
CA PHE A 254 2.19 -22.60 17.52
C PHE A 254 1.73 -23.95 18.06
N THR A 255 1.46 -24.02 19.35
CA THR A 255 0.91 -25.23 19.99
C THR A 255 -0.54 -25.51 19.61
N GLY A 256 -1.21 -24.53 18.99
CA GLY A 256 -2.59 -24.60 18.52
C GLY A 256 -3.55 -23.75 19.33
N PRO A 257 -4.83 -23.73 18.92
CA PRO A 257 -5.88 -23.05 19.65
C PRO A 257 -6.08 -23.68 21.03
N ASN A 258 -6.47 -22.86 22.01
CA ASN A 258 -6.64 -23.28 23.40
C ASN A 258 -7.93 -24.09 23.65
N LYS A 259 -8.75 -24.26 22.62
CA LYS A 259 -9.92 -25.14 22.58
C LYS A 259 -9.99 -25.86 21.22
N PRO A 260 -10.47 -27.11 21.17
CA PRO A 260 -10.49 -27.91 19.94
C PRO A 260 -11.45 -27.38 18.86
N TYR A 261 -12.44 -26.56 19.23
CA TYR A 261 -13.43 -26.00 18.31
C TYR A 261 -13.05 -24.62 17.74
N LYS A 262 -11.85 -24.11 18.05
CA LYS A 262 -11.36 -22.81 17.56
C LYS A 262 -10.39 -23.02 16.37
N PRO A 263 -10.30 -22.08 15.42
CA PRO A 263 -9.44 -22.22 14.25
C PRO A 263 -7.99 -21.81 14.53
N PHE A 264 -7.06 -22.27 13.67
CA PHE A 264 -5.66 -21.84 13.68
C PHE A 264 -5.51 -20.49 12.95
N LEU A 265 -5.21 -19.43 13.70
CA LEU A 265 -5.02 -18.07 13.20
C LEU A 265 -3.60 -17.57 13.48
N TRP A 266 -2.96 -17.00 12.46
CA TRP A 266 -1.64 -16.39 12.56
C TRP A 266 -1.75 -14.89 12.26
N THR A 267 -1.77 -14.07 13.31
CA THR A 267 -2.05 -12.64 13.26
C THR A 267 -0.82 -11.78 12.94
N GLU A 268 0.39 -12.31 13.12
CA GLU A 268 1.62 -11.62 12.70
C GLU A 268 2.69 -12.59 12.20
N ASN A 269 2.75 -12.76 10.89
CA ASN A 269 3.87 -13.37 10.19
C ASN A 269 4.89 -12.27 9.88
N TRP A 270 5.94 -12.17 10.71
CA TRP A 270 6.91 -11.08 10.63
C TRP A 270 7.68 -11.10 9.29
N THR A 271 7.44 -10.12 8.42
CA THR A 271 8.03 -10.07 7.06
C THR A 271 9.47 -9.59 7.02
N ALA A 272 9.93 -9.01 8.13
CA ALA A 272 11.29 -8.63 8.48
C ALA A 272 11.33 -8.35 9.99
N GLN A 273 12.47 -7.88 10.50
CA GLN A 273 12.51 -7.20 11.79
C GLN A 273 12.33 -5.70 11.56
N TYR A 274 11.60 -4.99 12.43
CA TYR A 274 11.68 -3.53 12.46
C TYR A 274 13.09 -3.06 12.82
N ARG A 275 13.34 -1.77 12.65
CA ARG A 275 14.68 -1.18 12.73
C ARG A 275 14.69 -0.07 13.75
N VAL A 276 15.71 -0.04 14.60
CA VAL A 276 15.99 1.09 15.47
C VAL A 276 17.27 1.80 15.02
N PHE A 277 17.42 3.08 15.36
CA PHE A 277 18.67 3.80 15.08
C PHE A 277 19.85 3.07 15.74
N GLY A 278 20.92 2.85 14.97
CA GLY A 278 22.10 2.07 15.40
C GLY A 278 22.10 0.60 14.95
N ASP A 279 21.01 0.07 14.39
CA ASP A 279 21.02 -1.31 13.92
C ASP A 279 21.71 -1.47 12.53
N PRO A 280 22.29 -2.65 12.20
CA PRO A 280 22.79 -3.03 10.86
C PRO A 280 21.71 -3.73 10.00
N PRO A 281 21.62 -3.56 8.67
CA PRO A 281 20.47 -3.98 7.85
C PRO A 281 19.95 -5.41 8.17
N SER A 282 18.63 -5.59 8.19
CA SER A 282 17.99 -6.89 8.47
C SER A 282 16.93 -7.23 7.44
N GLN A 283 16.97 -8.44 6.90
CA GLN A 283 16.03 -8.92 5.91
C GLN A 283 15.54 -10.33 6.23
N ARG A 284 14.34 -10.65 5.73
CA ARG A 284 13.80 -12.01 5.67
C ARG A 284 13.49 -12.32 4.21
N SER A 285 13.98 -13.46 3.71
CA SER A 285 13.85 -13.84 2.31
C SER A 285 12.39 -14.17 1.95
N ALA A 286 12.05 -14.08 0.66
CA ALA A 286 10.70 -14.39 0.18
C ALA A 286 10.39 -15.88 0.34
N GLU A 287 11.42 -16.71 0.14
CA GLU A 287 11.43 -18.15 0.20
C GLU A 287 11.10 -18.65 1.60
N ASP A 288 11.71 -18.06 2.63
CA ASP A 288 11.44 -18.42 4.02
C ASP A 288 10.01 -18.05 4.44
N ILE A 289 9.53 -16.88 4.00
CA ILE A 289 8.14 -16.48 4.26
C ILE A 289 7.18 -17.44 3.56
N ALA A 290 7.41 -17.76 2.28
CA ALA A 290 6.60 -18.71 1.52
C ALA A 290 6.63 -20.12 2.15
N PHE A 291 7.80 -20.58 2.58
CA PHE A 291 7.98 -21.82 3.34
C PHE A 291 7.10 -21.81 4.59
N SER A 292 7.22 -20.76 5.41
CA SER A 292 6.49 -20.65 6.66
C SER A 292 4.96 -20.62 6.47
N VAL A 293 4.50 -19.98 5.40
CA VAL A 293 3.08 -19.91 5.02
C VAL A 293 2.57 -21.27 4.55
N ALA A 294 3.25 -21.91 3.61
CA ALA A 294 2.90 -23.25 3.13
C ALA A 294 2.90 -24.27 4.27
N ARG A 295 3.88 -24.16 5.18
CA ARG A 295 3.99 -24.98 6.40
C ARG A 295 2.82 -24.80 7.35
N PHE A 296 2.33 -23.56 7.51
CA PHE A 296 1.20 -23.27 8.37
C PHE A 296 -0.11 -23.82 7.80
N PHE A 297 -0.38 -23.60 6.51
CA PHE A 297 -1.60 -24.11 5.88
C PHE A 297 -1.62 -25.64 5.73
N SER A 298 -0.47 -26.28 5.54
CA SER A 298 -0.40 -27.75 5.53
C SER A 298 -0.69 -28.38 6.90
N LYS A 299 -0.64 -27.58 7.99
CA LYS A 299 -0.93 -27.98 9.36
C LYS A 299 -2.18 -27.29 9.92
N ASN A 300 -3.27 -27.32 9.16
CA ASN A 300 -4.58 -26.78 9.54
C ASN A 300 -4.66 -25.25 9.74
N GLY A 301 -3.66 -24.48 9.31
CA GLY A 301 -3.77 -23.03 9.19
C GLY A 301 -4.98 -22.61 8.35
N SER A 302 -5.58 -21.47 8.68
CA SER A 302 -6.73 -20.91 7.94
C SER A 302 -6.66 -19.41 7.68
N LEU A 303 -5.92 -18.67 8.53
CA LEU A 303 -5.62 -17.25 8.34
C LEU A 303 -4.13 -17.01 8.59
N VAL A 304 -3.46 -16.35 7.65
CA VAL A 304 -2.13 -15.77 7.86
C VAL A 304 -2.17 -14.28 7.59
N ASN A 305 -1.62 -13.48 8.50
CA ASN A 305 -1.44 -12.05 8.32
C ASN A 305 0.04 -11.70 8.20
N TYR A 306 0.44 -11.02 7.12
CA TYR A 306 1.78 -10.46 6.97
C TYR A 306 1.94 -9.20 7.82
N TYR A 307 2.83 -9.24 8.81
CA TYR A 307 3.18 -8.09 9.64
C TYR A 307 4.62 -7.66 9.33
N MET A 308 4.88 -6.63 8.52
CA MET A 308 3.94 -5.80 7.78
C MET A 308 3.78 -6.26 6.32
N TYR A 309 2.63 -5.97 5.71
CA TYR A 309 2.47 -6.05 4.26
C TYR A 309 2.88 -4.74 3.57
N TYR A 310 2.49 -3.63 4.18
CA TYR A 310 3.04 -2.28 3.95
C TYR A 310 3.37 -1.67 5.31
N GLY A 311 4.64 -1.36 5.53
CA GLY A 311 5.09 -0.78 6.79
C GLY A 311 4.91 0.74 6.86
N GLY A 312 5.40 1.46 5.85
CA GLY A 312 5.28 2.92 5.73
C GLY A 312 6.28 3.68 6.58
N THR A 313 5.89 4.87 7.03
CA THR A 313 6.77 5.83 7.71
C THR A 313 6.19 6.23 9.06
N ASN A 314 7.03 6.31 10.09
CA ASN A 314 6.72 6.91 11.39
C ASN A 314 6.82 8.45 11.28
N PHE A 315 5.80 9.08 10.70
CA PHE A 315 5.77 10.54 10.53
C PHE A 315 5.70 11.28 11.87
N GLY A 316 6.17 12.54 11.87
CA GLY A 316 6.16 13.36 13.08
C GLY A 316 7.04 12.79 14.20
N ARG A 317 6.69 13.16 15.44
CA ARG A 317 7.43 12.76 16.65
C ARG A 317 6.66 11.82 17.59
N THR A 318 5.35 11.70 17.42
CA THR A 318 4.46 10.89 18.26
C THR A 318 4.17 9.50 17.69
N SER A 319 4.86 9.10 16.62
CA SER A 319 4.66 7.80 15.97
C SER A 319 5.51 6.68 16.56
N SER A 320 6.80 6.90 16.86
CA SER A 320 7.68 5.83 17.36
C SER A 320 8.70 6.33 18.38
N GLY A 321 9.25 5.40 19.18
CA GLY A 321 10.42 5.61 20.03
C GLY A 321 11.58 4.70 19.62
N PHE A 322 12.78 5.27 19.45
CA PHE A 322 14.02 4.66 18.89
C PHE A 322 13.94 3.96 17.53
N SER A 323 12.79 3.39 17.15
CA SER A 323 12.53 2.86 15.82
C SER A 323 12.80 3.95 14.79
N THR A 324 13.45 3.57 13.70
CA THR A 324 13.76 4.48 12.60
C THR A 324 12.49 5.12 12.06
N THR A 325 12.66 6.26 11.39
CA THR A 325 11.53 6.95 10.75
C THR A 325 10.92 6.08 9.65
N ARG A 326 11.72 5.29 8.93
CA ARG A 326 11.17 4.20 8.09
C ARG A 326 10.68 3.04 8.94
N TYR A 327 9.54 2.44 8.57
CA TYR A 327 8.98 1.29 9.26
C TYR A 327 8.77 0.11 8.30
N TYR A 328 9.40 -1.04 8.57
CA TYR A 328 9.27 -2.26 7.75
C TYR A 328 9.48 -2.05 6.24
N ASP A 329 10.56 -1.37 5.87
CA ASP A 329 10.91 -1.10 4.46
C ASP A 329 11.15 -2.37 3.61
N GLU A 330 11.37 -3.51 4.28
CA GLU A 330 11.57 -4.83 3.66
C GLU A 330 10.27 -5.63 3.45
N ALA A 331 9.11 -5.03 3.72
CA ALA A 331 7.80 -5.62 3.49
C ALA A 331 7.52 -5.87 1.98
N PRO A 332 6.49 -6.65 1.62
CA PRO A 332 6.07 -6.84 0.22
C PRO A 332 5.85 -5.52 -0.54
N LEU A 333 5.35 -4.49 0.15
CA LEU A 333 5.38 -3.10 -0.31
C LEU A 333 6.38 -2.33 0.55
N ASP A 334 7.37 -1.69 -0.08
CA ASP A 334 8.39 -0.92 0.64
C ASP A 334 7.83 0.38 1.25
N GLU A 335 8.65 1.17 1.96
CA GLU A 335 8.22 2.40 2.65
C GLU A 335 7.44 3.37 1.72
N PHE A 336 7.85 3.44 0.46
CA PHE A 336 7.30 4.32 -0.56
C PHE A 336 6.05 3.73 -1.26
N GLY A 337 5.65 2.52 -0.89
CA GLY A 337 4.53 1.79 -1.46
C GLY A 337 4.85 1.14 -2.80
N LEU A 338 6.13 0.98 -3.17
CA LEU A 338 6.55 0.26 -4.38
C LEU A 338 6.55 -1.25 -4.14
N GLN A 339 6.26 -2.04 -5.17
CA GLN A 339 6.30 -3.51 -5.08
C GLN A 339 7.74 -3.99 -4.95
N ARG A 340 8.05 -4.67 -3.85
CA ARG A 340 9.37 -5.24 -3.59
C ARG A 340 9.42 -6.65 -4.17
N GLU A 341 9.95 -6.77 -5.38
CA GLU A 341 10.10 -8.05 -6.05
C GLU A 341 11.40 -8.74 -5.63
N PRO A 342 11.41 -10.07 -5.47
CA PRO A 342 10.34 -11.03 -5.79
C PRO A 342 9.34 -11.25 -4.65
N LYS A 343 9.53 -10.63 -3.48
CA LYS A 343 8.74 -10.92 -2.27
C LYS A 343 7.25 -10.72 -2.50
N TRP A 344 6.84 -9.64 -3.16
CA TRP A 344 5.44 -9.39 -3.47
C TRP A 344 4.83 -10.48 -4.35
N THR A 345 5.46 -10.81 -5.48
CA THR A 345 4.92 -11.79 -6.44
C THR A 345 5.04 -13.23 -5.92
N HIS A 346 6.13 -13.61 -5.26
CA HIS A 346 6.31 -14.97 -4.73
C HIS A 346 5.28 -15.30 -3.64
N LEU A 347 4.93 -14.32 -2.81
CA LEU A 347 3.86 -14.48 -1.82
C LEU A 347 2.47 -14.56 -2.47
N ARG A 348 2.20 -13.73 -3.48
CA ARG A 348 0.98 -13.87 -4.30
C ARG A 348 0.88 -15.27 -4.91
N ASP A 349 1.99 -15.82 -5.39
CA ASP A 349 2.01 -17.11 -6.07
C ASP A 349 1.81 -18.27 -5.09
N VAL A 350 2.33 -18.21 -3.85
CA VAL A 350 1.98 -19.21 -2.82
C VAL A 350 0.49 -19.12 -2.42
N HIS A 351 -0.11 -17.92 -2.37
CA HIS A 351 -1.56 -17.78 -2.12
C HIS A 351 -2.38 -18.48 -3.20
N LYS A 352 -2.01 -18.30 -4.47
CA LYS A 352 -2.66 -18.95 -5.60
C LYS A 352 -2.50 -20.47 -5.52
N ALA A 353 -1.31 -20.97 -5.21
CA ALA A 353 -1.07 -22.40 -5.04
C ALA A 353 -1.95 -23.00 -3.93
N LEU A 354 -2.04 -22.33 -2.77
CA LEU A 354 -2.90 -22.75 -1.67
C LEU A 354 -4.39 -22.64 -2.03
N SER A 355 -4.78 -21.66 -2.83
CA SER A 355 -6.16 -21.49 -3.31
C SER A 355 -6.59 -22.64 -4.22
N LEU A 356 -5.69 -23.19 -5.03
CA LEU A 356 -5.93 -24.41 -5.82
C LEU A 356 -6.21 -25.62 -4.90
N CYS A 357 -5.61 -25.64 -3.71
CA CYS A 357 -5.78 -26.67 -2.69
C CYS A 357 -7.01 -26.48 -1.78
N ARG A 358 -7.74 -25.35 -1.89
CA ARG A 358 -8.77 -24.90 -0.93
C ARG A 358 -9.81 -25.98 -0.59
N GLN A 359 -10.34 -26.67 -1.61
CA GLN A 359 -11.36 -27.69 -1.40
C GLN A 359 -10.85 -28.85 -0.55
N ALA A 360 -9.64 -29.36 -0.83
CA ALA A 360 -9.03 -30.46 -0.09
C ALA A 360 -8.68 -30.02 1.34
N LEU A 361 -8.10 -28.83 1.49
CA LEU A 361 -7.73 -28.28 2.79
C LEU A 361 -8.92 -28.17 3.76
N PHE A 362 -10.14 -27.89 3.26
CA PHE A 362 -11.33 -27.76 4.10
C PHE A 362 -12.24 -28.99 4.12
N GLY A 363 -12.16 -29.87 3.12
CA GLY A 363 -13.10 -30.97 2.91
C GLY A 363 -12.54 -32.38 3.08
N ALA A 364 -11.23 -32.51 3.29
CA ALA A 364 -10.54 -33.79 3.45
C ALA A 364 -9.75 -33.87 4.76
N GLU A 365 -9.50 -35.10 5.21
CA GLU A 365 -8.62 -35.36 6.35
C GLU A 365 -7.16 -35.35 5.90
N SER A 366 -6.26 -34.91 6.79
CA SER A 366 -4.82 -34.88 6.53
C SER A 366 -4.12 -36.11 7.09
N VAL A 367 -3.26 -36.74 6.29
CA VAL A 367 -2.33 -37.79 6.71
C VAL A 367 -0.91 -37.26 6.61
N ILE A 368 -0.16 -37.37 7.71
CA ILE A 368 1.26 -36.99 7.76
C ILE A 368 2.09 -38.27 7.68
N THR A 369 3.01 -38.34 6.72
CA THR A 369 3.98 -39.44 6.61
C THR A 369 5.40 -38.88 6.72
N LYS A 370 6.09 -39.23 7.81
CA LYS A 370 7.51 -38.95 7.99
C LYS A 370 8.31 -39.97 7.19
N ILE A 371 9.05 -39.51 6.20
CA ILE A 371 9.90 -40.35 5.35
C ILE A 371 11.23 -40.60 6.05
N ASN A 372 11.81 -39.55 6.61
CA ASN A 372 13.01 -39.59 7.46
C ASN A 372 13.05 -38.34 8.35
N GLN A 373 14.18 -38.09 9.03
CA GLN A 373 14.33 -36.96 9.95
C GLN A 373 14.17 -35.56 9.31
N HIS A 374 14.33 -35.44 7.98
CA HIS A 374 14.26 -34.16 7.26
C HIS A 374 13.09 -34.07 6.27
N HIS A 375 12.49 -35.19 5.89
CA HIS A 375 11.51 -35.23 4.82
C HIS A 375 10.18 -35.78 5.28
N GLU A 376 9.10 -35.12 4.88
CA GLU A 376 7.75 -35.57 5.17
C GLU A 376 6.78 -35.19 4.05
N THR A 377 5.69 -35.94 3.97
CA THR A 377 4.55 -35.62 3.12
C THR A 377 3.33 -35.38 4.00
N ILE A 378 2.53 -34.38 3.63
CA ILE A 378 1.22 -34.12 4.23
C ILE A 378 0.19 -34.18 3.12
N VAL A 379 -0.74 -35.12 3.20
CA VAL A 379 -1.72 -35.40 2.15
C VAL A 379 -3.13 -35.16 2.69
N PHE A 380 -3.87 -34.26 2.06
CA PHE A 380 -5.29 -34.05 2.28
C PHE A 380 -6.05 -34.81 1.21
N GLU A 381 -6.68 -35.92 1.56
CA GLU A 381 -7.35 -36.79 0.58
C GLU A 381 -8.68 -37.30 1.11
N LYS A 382 -9.70 -37.28 0.25
CA LYS A 382 -10.99 -37.89 0.53
C LYS A 382 -11.24 -38.96 -0.52
N LYS A 383 -11.03 -40.23 -0.14
CA LYS A 383 -11.01 -41.40 -1.05
C LYS A 383 -12.22 -41.53 -1.97
N ASP A 384 -13.40 -41.14 -1.50
CA ASP A 384 -14.67 -41.21 -2.26
C ASP A 384 -14.86 -40.03 -3.24
N SER A 385 -13.85 -39.15 -3.36
CA SER A 385 -13.83 -38.01 -4.27
C SER A 385 -12.46 -37.91 -4.94
N HIS A 386 -12.37 -37.35 -6.15
CA HIS A 386 -11.07 -37.08 -6.78
C HIS A 386 -10.28 -35.91 -6.12
N LEU A 387 -10.60 -35.59 -4.86
CA LEU A 387 -10.04 -34.47 -4.13
C LEU A 387 -8.79 -34.92 -3.36
N CYS A 388 -7.62 -34.50 -3.84
CA CYS A 388 -6.34 -34.82 -3.22
C CYS A 388 -5.40 -33.62 -3.34
N THR A 389 -4.80 -33.18 -2.23
CA THR A 389 -3.69 -32.22 -2.24
C THR A 389 -2.54 -32.80 -1.42
N ALA A 390 -1.29 -32.62 -1.89
CA ALA A 390 -0.10 -33.02 -1.16
C ALA A 390 0.89 -31.85 -0.97
N PHE A 391 1.55 -31.85 0.17
CA PHE A 391 2.70 -31.01 0.50
C PHE A 391 3.91 -31.92 0.73
N ILE A 392 4.95 -31.79 -0.07
CA ILE A 392 6.19 -32.55 0.08
C ILE A 392 7.26 -31.61 0.62
N THR A 393 7.77 -31.89 1.82
CA THR A 393 8.65 -30.99 2.57
C THR A 393 10.07 -31.54 2.64
N ASN A 394 11.05 -30.69 2.38
CA ASN A 394 12.46 -30.88 2.75
C ASN A 394 12.83 -29.84 3.83
N ASN A 395 13.03 -30.30 5.07
CA ASN A 395 13.46 -29.47 6.20
C ASN A 395 14.99 -29.36 6.31
N HIS A 396 15.76 -30.08 5.49
CA HIS A 396 17.21 -29.98 5.50
C HIS A 396 17.64 -28.59 4.99
N THR A 397 18.44 -27.86 5.77
CA THR A 397 18.77 -26.45 5.46
C THR A 397 19.83 -26.28 4.39
N LYS A 398 20.66 -27.31 4.14
CA LYS A 398 21.77 -27.26 3.16
C LYS A 398 21.62 -28.14 1.92
N ASN A 399 20.98 -29.30 2.03
CA ASN A 399 21.01 -30.35 1.00
C ASN A 399 19.64 -30.47 0.33
N ALA A 400 19.66 -30.53 -1.01
CA ALA A 400 18.50 -30.93 -1.80
C ALA A 400 18.27 -32.45 -1.67
N ALA A 401 17.08 -32.91 -2.05
CA ALA A 401 16.76 -34.34 -2.10
C ALA A 401 15.73 -34.63 -3.19
N THR A 402 15.77 -35.84 -3.73
CA THR A 402 14.72 -36.38 -4.59
C THR A 402 13.90 -37.37 -3.78
N ILE A 403 12.59 -37.13 -3.69
CA ILE A 403 11.66 -37.94 -2.90
C ILE A 403 10.67 -38.63 -3.83
N ARG A 404 10.57 -39.96 -3.72
CA ARG A 404 9.58 -40.75 -4.43
C ARG A 404 8.22 -40.69 -3.72
N PHE A 405 7.19 -40.20 -4.41
CA PHE A 405 5.82 -40.09 -3.93
C PHE A 405 4.84 -40.54 -5.03
N ARG A 406 3.96 -41.50 -4.73
CA ARG A 406 2.97 -42.06 -5.70
C ARG A 406 3.57 -42.37 -7.07
N ASP A 407 4.65 -43.13 -7.04
CA ASP A 407 5.40 -43.58 -8.22
C ASP A 407 6.08 -42.50 -9.08
N THR A 408 6.17 -41.27 -8.58
CA THR A 408 6.86 -40.15 -9.22
C THR A 408 7.97 -39.62 -8.33
N ASP A 409 9.09 -39.25 -8.91
CA ASP A 409 10.23 -38.68 -8.20
C ASP A 409 10.14 -37.14 -8.23
N TYR A 410 10.21 -36.52 -7.06
CA TYR A 410 10.11 -35.06 -6.90
C TYR A 410 11.41 -34.49 -6.35
N PHE A 411 12.04 -33.60 -7.10
CA PHE A 411 13.18 -32.82 -6.64
C PHE A 411 12.74 -31.73 -5.65
N LEU A 412 13.41 -31.65 -4.51
CA LEU A 412 13.15 -30.68 -3.45
C LEU A 412 14.45 -29.92 -3.12
N PRO A 413 14.51 -28.61 -3.40
CA PRO A 413 15.57 -27.75 -2.88
C PRO A 413 15.68 -27.83 -1.35
N PRO A 414 16.84 -27.45 -0.77
CA PRO A 414 16.98 -27.30 0.68
C PRO A 414 15.89 -26.37 1.22
N ARG A 415 15.39 -26.66 2.43
CA ARG A 415 14.42 -25.84 3.16
C ARG A 415 13.21 -25.43 2.30
N SER A 416 12.57 -26.39 1.63
CA SER A 416 11.48 -26.12 0.69
C SER A 416 10.24 -26.99 0.91
N ILE A 417 9.10 -26.50 0.42
CA ILE A 417 7.85 -27.26 0.31
C ILE A 417 7.36 -27.17 -1.13
N SER A 418 7.13 -28.32 -1.76
CA SER A 418 6.41 -28.42 -3.03
C SER A 418 4.92 -28.63 -2.78
N ILE A 419 4.07 -27.86 -3.48
CA ILE A 419 2.60 -27.90 -3.36
C ILE A 419 2.01 -28.58 -4.61
N LEU A 420 1.23 -29.63 -4.39
CA LEU A 420 0.59 -30.44 -5.43
C LEU A 420 -0.93 -30.45 -5.23
N PRO A 421 -1.69 -29.58 -5.92
CA PRO A 421 -3.14 -29.46 -5.73
C PRO A 421 -3.97 -30.69 -6.11
N ASP A 422 -3.38 -31.62 -6.85
CA ASP A 422 -3.96 -32.89 -7.31
C ASP A 422 -3.14 -34.13 -6.88
N CYS A 423 -2.20 -33.94 -5.95
CA CYS A 423 -1.22 -34.94 -5.52
C CYS A 423 -0.28 -35.47 -6.63
N LYS A 424 -0.19 -34.79 -7.78
CA LYS A 424 0.66 -35.22 -8.91
C LYS A 424 1.52 -34.08 -9.46
N THR A 425 0.95 -32.93 -9.73
CA THR A 425 1.61 -31.81 -10.42
C THR A 425 2.12 -30.78 -9.42
N VAL A 426 3.43 -30.50 -9.44
CA VAL A 426 4.01 -29.39 -8.66
C VAL A 426 3.68 -28.08 -9.34
N VAL A 427 2.86 -27.26 -8.69
CA VAL A 427 2.49 -25.92 -9.20
C VAL A 427 3.29 -24.79 -8.55
N PHE A 428 3.96 -25.10 -7.43
CA PHE A 428 4.73 -24.15 -6.65
C PHE A 428 5.72 -24.89 -5.76
N ASN A 429 6.94 -24.35 -5.65
CA ASN A 429 7.90 -24.74 -4.62
C ASN A 429 8.39 -23.46 -3.91
N THR A 430 8.47 -23.50 -2.59
CA THR A 430 8.74 -22.29 -1.79
C THR A 430 10.13 -21.70 -1.99
N GLN A 431 11.11 -22.48 -2.45
CA GLN A 431 12.49 -22.03 -2.71
C GLN A 431 12.71 -21.60 -4.17
N ASN A 432 11.90 -22.12 -5.11
CA ASN A 432 12.03 -21.83 -6.54
C ASN A 432 11.19 -20.61 -6.93
N ILE A 433 11.82 -19.45 -7.04
CA ILE A 433 11.17 -18.18 -7.38
C ILE A 433 11.02 -18.07 -8.91
N ALA A 434 9.82 -18.34 -9.41
CA ALA A 434 9.46 -18.09 -10.82
C ALA A 434 9.09 -16.62 -11.12
N SER A 435 9.13 -15.77 -10.10
CA SER A 435 8.78 -14.34 -10.18
C SER A 435 9.97 -13.49 -10.59
N GLN A 436 9.71 -12.32 -11.18
CA GLN A 436 10.75 -11.33 -11.41
C GLN A 436 11.31 -10.79 -10.08
N HIS A 437 12.48 -10.16 -10.14
CA HIS A 437 13.15 -9.45 -9.05
C HIS A 437 13.29 -7.97 -9.41
N ASN A 438 13.48 -7.11 -8.41
CA ASN A 438 13.86 -5.71 -8.64
C ASN A 438 14.80 -5.15 -7.57
N SER A 439 15.56 -4.13 -7.93
CA SER A 439 16.38 -3.35 -7.01
C SER A 439 15.86 -1.92 -6.88
N ARG A 440 15.99 -1.32 -5.69
CA ARG A 440 15.59 0.06 -5.44
C ARG A 440 16.75 1.01 -5.74
N ASN A 441 16.46 2.06 -6.50
CA ASN A 441 17.40 3.10 -6.86
C ASN A 441 16.93 4.45 -6.31
N PHE A 442 17.90 5.30 -5.92
CA PHE A 442 17.68 6.69 -5.55
C PHE A 442 18.39 7.58 -6.57
N LYS A 443 17.62 8.35 -7.34
CA LYS A 443 18.15 9.26 -8.37
C LYS A 443 18.07 10.71 -7.88
N LYS A 444 19.18 11.44 -7.97
CA LYS A 444 19.21 12.88 -7.66
C LYS A 444 18.24 13.63 -8.57
N ALA A 445 17.33 14.40 -7.99
CA ALA A 445 16.38 15.21 -8.75
C ALA A 445 17.09 16.43 -9.36
N LYS A 446 16.96 16.66 -10.67
CA LYS A 446 17.78 17.66 -11.38
C LYS A 446 17.55 19.10 -10.87
N ASP A 447 16.30 19.51 -10.77
CA ASP A 447 15.95 20.93 -10.50
C ASP A 447 15.62 21.22 -9.02
N SER A 448 15.59 20.17 -8.18
CA SER A 448 15.14 20.25 -6.78
C SER A 448 16.28 20.40 -5.77
N ASN A 449 17.52 20.57 -6.23
CA ASN A 449 18.73 20.54 -5.38
C ASN A 449 19.51 21.88 -5.35
N ASN A 450 18.92 22.95 -5.88
CA ASN A 450 19.50 24.29 -5.86
C ASN A 450 19.12 25.02 -4.57
N PHE A 451 19.65 24.54 -3.44
CA PHE A 451 19.30 25.09 -2.12
C PHE A 451 20.05 26.38 -1.82
N ASN A 452 19.31 27.35 -1.28
CA ASN A 452 19.86 28.54 -0.62
C ASN A 452 19.54 28.42 0.86
N TRP A 453 20.50 27.93 1.64
CA TRP A 453 20.28 27.64 3.06
C TRP A 453 20.41 28.89 3.93
N GLU A 454 19.44 29.07 4.82
CA GLU A 454 19.51 30.01 5.92
C GLU A 454 19.43 29.26 7.26
N VAL A 455 20.01 29.86 8.31
CA VAL A 455 20.12 29.29 9.65
C VAL A 455 19.64 30.24 10.73
N PHE A 456 19.00 29.67 11.74
CA PHE A 456 18.66 30.29 13.01
C PHE A 456 19.16 29.37 14.14
N THR A 457 19.99 29.88 15.05
CA THR A 457 20.57 29.06 16.14
C THR A 457 19.85 29.34 17.45
N GLU A 458 19.50 28.28 18.17
CA GLU A 458 18.87 28.35 19.49
C GLU A 458 19.80 29.03 20.51
N SER A 459 19.21 29.83 21.41
CA SER A 459 19.95 30.38 22.54
C SER A 459 20.10 29.35 23.66
N ILE A 460 21.31 29.21 24.20
CA ILE A 460 21.56 28.39 25.38
C ILE A 460 21.19 29.20 26.63
N PRO A 461 20.25 28.74 27.48
CA PRO A 461 19.83 29.48 28.66
C PRO A 461 20.91 29.48 29.74
N ASP A 462 21.05 30.60 30.45
CA ASP A 462 21.84 30.67 31.68
C ASP A 462 20.98 30.33 32.90
N ALA A 463 21.60 29.84 33.99
CA ALA A 463 20.91 29.50 35.23
C ALA A 463 20.13 30.67 35.85
N LYS A 464 20.56 31.92 35.62
CA LYS A 464 19.81 33.10 36.10
C LYS A 464 18.53 33.38 35.29
N ASP A 465 18.45 32.88 34.05
CA ASP A 465 17.33 33.13 33.14
C ASP A 465 16.14 32.20 33.42
N ILE A 466 16.40 31.06 34.07
CA ILE A 466 15.39 30.05 34.41
C ILE A 466 15.38 29.86 35.94
N PRO A 467 14.38 30.42 36.65
CA PRO A 467 14.30 30.32 38.10
C PRO A 467 14.29 28.88 38.60
N VAL A 468 14.91 28.65 39.76
CA VAL A 468 14.90 27.35 40.43
C VAL A 468 13.46 26.93 40.73
N SER A 469 13.08 25.77 40.19
CA SER A 469 11.73 25.21 40.29
C SER A 469 11.64 24.08 41.31
N LEU A 470 12.70 23.27 41.46
CA LEU A 470 12.75 22.10 42.31
C LEU A 470 14.16 21.88 42.87
N ASN A 471 14.27 21.23 44.04
CA ASN A 471 15.59 20.92 44.63
C ASN A 471 16.37 19.85 43.85
N VAL A 472 15.69 19.03 43.04
CA VAL A 472 16.27 17.95 42.22
C VAL A 472 15.81 18.09 40.77
N PRO A 473 16.57 17.59 39.78
CA PRO A 473 16.10 17.58 38.40
C PRO A 473 14.84 16.71 38.30
N ILE A 474 13.81 17.25 37.66
CA ILE A 474 12.56 16.53 37.41
C ILE A 474 12.74 15.46 36.32
N GLU A 475 12.04 14.34 36.48
CA GLU A 475 11.97 13.27 35.49
C GLU A 475 11.46 13.80 34.14
N LEU A 476 12.11 13.40 33.04
CA LEU A 476 11.95 14.03 31.74
C LEU A 476 10.59 13.76 31.10
N TYR A 477 10.04 12.54 31.17
CA TYR A 477 8.71 12.25 30.63
C TYR A 477 7.62 13.08 31.32
N LYS A 478 7.72 13.26 32.64
CA LYS A 478 6.84 14.11 33.46
C LYS A 478 6.97 15.58 33.10
N LEU A 479 8.19 16.01 32.74
CA LEU A 479 8.46 17.39 32.34
C LEU A 479 7.87 17.71 30.96
N VAL A 480 8.18 16.90 29.94
CA VAL A 480 7.80 17.21 28.55
C VAL A 480 6.38 16.78 28.19
N LYS A 481 5.82 15.81 28.92
CA LYS A 481 4.45 15.31 28.72
C LYS A 481 4.11 14.90 27.29
N ASP A 482 5.12 14.41 26.56
CA ASP A 482 5.06 14.08 25.13
C ASP A 482 4.61 15.24 24.20
N THR A 483 4.70 16.49 24.67
CA THR A 483 4.38 17.69 23.88
C THR A 483 5.55 18.16 23.00
N THR A 484 6.77 17.79 23.39
CA THR A 484 8.04 18.04 22.71
C THR A 484 9.01 16.89 23.07
N ASP A 485 10.06 16.73 22.29
CA ASP A 485 11.17 15.85 22.67
C ASP A 485 12.11 16.50 23.70
N TYR A 486 12.09 17.83 23.86
CA TYR A 486 13.19 18.59 24.47
C TYR A 486 12.81 19.26 25.80
N ALA A 487 13.74 19.31 26.74
CA ALA A 487 13.66 20.20 27.90
C ALA A 487 15.04 20.63 28.42
N TRP A 488 15.10 21.87 28.88
CA TRP A 488 16.25 22.46 29.55
C TRP A 488 16.22 22.21 31.05
N TYR A 489 17.40 21.91 31.60
CA TYR A 489 17.69 21.88 33.03
C TYR A 489 18.84 22.83 33.33
N THR A 490 18.70 23.72 34.30
CA THR A 490 19.76 24.67 34.67
C THR A 490 20.04 24.63 36.17
N THR A 491 21.31 24.83 36.53
CA THR A 491 21.74 25.02 37.92
C THR A 491 23.01 25.87 37.96
N SER A 492 23.38 26.35 39.13
CA SER A 492 24.62 27.12 39.33
C SER A 492 25.42 26.60 40.50
N VAL A 493 26.74 26.64 40.41
CA VAL A 493 27.66 26.28 41.49
C VAL A 493 28.69 27.39 41.69
N GLN A 494 28.91 27.79 42.94
CA GLN A 494 29.96 28.73 43.32
C GLN A 494 31.22 27.95 43.67
N LEU A 495 32.36 28.30 43.08
CA LEU A 495 33.65 27.68 43.36
C LEU A 495 34.70 28.74 43.77
N GLY A 496 35.45 28.46 44.83
CA GLY A 496 36.59 29.26 45.29
C GLY A 496 37.89 28.89 44.56
N PRO A 497 38.94 29.72 44.66
CA PRO A 497 40.28 29.38 44.16
C PRO A 497 40.83 28.07 44.74
N GLU A 498 40.50 27.77 46.00
CA GLU A 498 40.92 26.57 46.72
C GLU A 498 40.25 25.28 46.20
N ASP A 499 39.06 25.39 45.60
CA ASP A 499 38.33 24.24 45.04
C ASP A 499 38.99 23.70 43.77
N LEU A 500 39.55 24.59 42.95
CA LEU A 500 40.06 24.23 41.63
C LEU A 500 41.45 23.59 41.70
N PRO A 501 41.73 22.56 40.88
CA PRO A 501 43.02 21.88 40.90
C PRO A 501 44.16 22.83 40.53
N THR A 502 45.21 22.85 41.35
CA THR A 502 46.43 23.64 41.11
C THR A 502 47.49 22.87 40.33
N LYS A 503 47.33 21.55 40.20
CA LYS A 503 48.23 20.68 39.43
C LYS A 503 47.69 20.49 38.01
N ASN A 504 48.57 20.63 37.01
CA ASN A 504 48.23 20.55 35.59
C ASN A 504 47.78 19.16 35.12
N ASP A 505 48.04 18.10 35.89
CA ASP A 505 47.65 16.72 35.58
C ASP A 505 46.25 16.34 36.11
N ILE A 506 45.61 17.23 36.90
CA ILE A 506 44.26 17.02 37.44
C ILE A 506 43.27 17.88 36.67
N SER A 507 42.30 17.23 36.05
CA SER A 507 41.20 17.88 35.33
C SER A 507 39.88 17.74 36.09
N THR A 508 39.12 18.82 36.19
CA THR A 508 37.74 18.75 36.70
C THR A 508 36.82 18.08 35.70
N VAL A 509 35.95 17.21 36.18
CA VAL A 509 35.07 16.37 35.34
C VAL A 509 33.62 16.54 35.77
N LEU A 510 32.75 16.85 34.81
CA LEU A 510 31.31 16.81 34.99
C LEU A 510 30.81 15.40 34.68
N ARG A 511 30.18 14.75 35.66
CA ARG A 511 29.61 13.41 35.52
C ARG A 511 28.11 13.41 35.78
N VAL A 512 27.34 12.93 34.81
CA VAL A 512 25.87 12.85 34.88
C VAL A 512 25.42 11.41 34.59
N LEU A 513 24.78 10.76 35.56
CA LEU A 513 23.99 9.56 35.30
C LEU A 513 22.64 9.99 34.73
N CYS A 514 22.32 9.55 33.52
CA CYS A 514 21.07 9.84 32.85
C CYS A 514 20.30 8.53 32.60
N LEU A 515 19.01 8.50 32.91
CA LEU A 515 18.13 7.34 32.64
C LEU A 515 17.56 7.35 31.21
N GLY A 516 18.03 8.27 30.37
CA GLY A 516 17.72 8.37 28.95
C GLY A 516 17.09 9.71 28.52
N HIS A 517 16.85 9.95 27.23
CA HIS A 517 17.36 9.14 26.11
C HIS A 517 18.65 9.74 25.53
N SER A 518 18.79 11.07 25.50
CA SER A 518 20.07 11.73 25.29
C SER A 518 20.18 13.06 26.04
N LEU A 519 21.42 13.56 26.16
CA LEU A 519 21.76 14.74 26.93
C LEU A 519 22.85 15.54 26.20
N HIS A 520 22.63 16.84 26.02
CA HIS A 520 23.66 17.81 25.63
C HIS A 520 24.01 18.67 26.85
N ALA A 521 25.31 18.89 27.12
CA ALA A 521 25.78 19.60 28.29
C ALA A 521 26.55 20.88 27.96
N PHE A 522 26.25 21.93 28.71
CA PHE A 522 26.83 23.26 28.59
C PHE A 522 27.29 23.78 29.94
N VAL A 523 28.44 24.46 29.97
CA VAL A 523 28.95 25.13 31.17
C VAL A 523 29.39 26.53 30.78
N ASN A 524 28.84 27.54 31.46
CA ASN A 524 29.05 28.96 31.17
C ASN A 524 28.76 29.34 29.71
N GLY A 525 27.74 28.70 29.10
CA GLY A 525 27.36 28.90 27.70
C GLY A 525 28.19 28.10 26.68
N GLU A 526 29.29 27.47 27.10
CA GLU A 526 30.16 26.67 26.23
C GLU A 526 29.67 25.22 26.15
N TYR A 527 29.70 24.63 24.96
CA TYR A 527 29.32 23.23 24.74
C TYR A 527 30.42 22.29 25.22
N ILE A 528 30.07 21.35 26.10
CA ILE A 528 30.99 20.38 26.69
C ILE A 528 30.94 19.03 25.95
N GLY A 529 29.76 18.66 25.47
CA GLY A 529 29.55 17.40 24.77
C GLY A 529 28.13 16.86 24.91
N SER A 530 27.89 15.73 24.25
CA SER A 530 26.65 14.97 24.31
C SER A 530 26.93 13.49 24.53
N ASN A 531 25.95 12.78 25.09
CA ASN A 531 25.89 11.31 25.13
C ASN A 531 24.42 10.87 24.98
N HIS A 532 24.21 9.62 24.57
CA HIS A 532 22.88 9.02 24.45
C HIS A 532 22.89 7.54 24.85
N GLY A 533 21.70 7.02 25.15
CA GLY A 533 21.43 5.58 25.30
C GLY A 533 21.10 4.92 23.97
N THR A 534 20.77 3.64 24.03
CA THR A 534 20.29 2.83 22.90
C THR A 534 18.85 2.38 23.11
N HIS A 535 18.25 1.74 22.10
CA HIS A 535 16.94 1.13 22.25
C HIS A 535 16.94 0.04 23.32
N GLU A 536 18.05 -0.61 23.64
CA GLU A 536 18.11 -1.73 24.58
C GLU A 536 18.46 -1.20 25.97
N GLU A 537 19.53 -0.42 26.05
CA GLU A 537 20.02 0.22 27.27
C GLU A 537 19.89 1.74 27.16
N LYS A 538 18.80 2.26 27.73
CA LYS A 538 18.46 3.69 27.67
C LYS A 538 19.33 4.51 28.61
N THR A 539 19.86 3.88 29.67
CA THR A 539 20.68 4.51 30.69
C THR A 539 22.09 4.74 30.17
N PHE A 540 22.68 5.88 30.48
CA PHE A 540 24.07 6.15 30.18
C PHE A 540 24.70 7.10 31.21
N VAL A 541 26.03 7.13 31.23
CA VAL A 541 26.80 8.09 32.02
C VAL A 541 27.48 9.06 31.06
N PHE A 542 27.12 10.34 31.16
CA PHE A 542 27.88 11.42 30.54
C PHE A 542 29.06 11.76 31.45
N GLN A 543 30.27 11.80 30.91
CA GLN A 543 31.47 12.17 31.66
C GLN A 543 32.45 12.90 30.75
N LYS A 544 32.69 14.18 31.01
CA LYS A 544 33.60 15.03 30.22
C LYS A 544 34.38 15.97 31.11
N THR A 545 35.62 16.26 30.70
CA THR A 545 36.44 17.31 31.32
C THR A 545 35.81 18.68 31.06
N VAL A 546 35.80 19.53 32.08
CA VAL A 546 35.26 20.89 32.03
C VAL A 546 36.25 21.82 32.71
N THR A 547 36.49 23.00 32.13
CA THR A 547 37.25 24.07 32.77
C THR A 547 36.29 24.98 33.53
N PHE A 548 36.16 24.80 34.84
CA PHE A 548 35.40 25.71 35.69
C PHE A 548 36.22 26.96 36.04
N LYS A 549 35.54 28.09 36.24
CA LYS A 549 36.16 29.35 36.68
C LYS A 549 35.94 29.57 38.18
N VAL A 550 36.79 30.39 38.79
CA VAL A 550 36.52 30.93 40.13
C VAL A 550 35.25 31.80 40.05
N GLY A 551 34.36 31.65 41.03
CA GLY A 551 33.07 32.32 41.08
C GLY A 551 31.89 31.43 40.69
N VAL A 552 30.81 32.07 40.25
CA VAL A 552 29.58 31.37 39.82
C VAL A 552 29.81 30.72 38.46
N ASN A 553 29.54 29.42 38.39
CA ASN A 553 29.49 28.65 37.16
C ASN A 553 28.05 28.23 36.89
N SER A 554 27.59 28.52 35.68
CA SER A 554 26.26 28.17 35.18
C SER A 554 26.35 26.85 34.43
N ILE A 555 25.47 25.90 34.73
CA ILE A 555 25.41 24.59 34.09
C ILE A 555 24.03 24.43 33.47
N ALA A 556 23.99 24.12 32.18
CA ALA A 556 22.75 23.85 31.46
C ALA A 556 22.81 22.48 30.77
N PHE A 557 21.71 21.75 30.81
CA PHE A 557 21.51 20.53 30.05
C PHE A 557 20.30 20.65 29.15
N LEU A 558 20.43 20.20 27.91
CA LEU A 558 19.29 19.89 27.05
C LEU A 558 19.09 18.37 27.08
N GLY A 559 18.08 17.92 27.81
CA GLY A 559 17.63 16.53 27.77
C GLY A 559 16.65 16.33 26.61
N ASN A 560 16.72 15.18 25.93
CA ASN A 560 15.66 14.80 25.01
C ASN A 560 15.21 13.34 25.12
N ILE A 561 13.94 13.13 24.74
CA ILE A 561 13.32 11.82 24.61
C ILE A 561 13.24 11.42 23.14
N ILE A 562 13.54 10.16 22.84
CA ILE A 562 13.29 9.53 21.55
C ILE A 562 12.07 8.61 21.67
N GLY A 563 10.89 9.23 21.84
CA GLY A 563 9.61 8.54 22.11
C GLY A 563 9.48 7.94 23.51
N LEU A 564 8.31 7.36 23.78
CA LEU A 564 7.92 6.72 25.04
C LEU A 564 8.04 5.19 24.96
N PRO A 565 8.19 4.48 26.09
CA PRO A 565 8.29 3.02 26.11
C PRO A 565 7.06 2.36 25.51
N ASP A 566 7.26 1.42 24.59
CA ASP A 566 6.20 0.77 23.81
C ASP A 566 5.97 -0.71 24.15
N SER A 567 6.72 -1.23 25.13
CA SER A 567 6.71 -2.63 25.51
C SER A 567 7.12 -2.84 26.98
N GLY A 568 6.74 -4.00 27.53
CA GLY A 568 7.05 -4.43 28.89
C GLY A 568 5.97 -4.07 29.93
N ALA A 569 6.11 -4.62 31.13
CA ALA A 569 5.22 -4.36 32.27
C ALA A 569 5.61 -3.05 32.98
N TYR A 570 4.64 -2.41 33.64
CA TYR A 570 4.84 -1.17 34.42
C TYR A 570 5.45 -0.02 33.60
N MET A 571 4.95 0.21 32.39
CA MET A 571 5.45 1.28 31.51
C MET A 571 5.23 2.67 32.11
N GLU A 572 4.13 2.85 32.86
CA GLU A 572 3.81 4.08 33.58
C GLU A 572 4.88 4.49 34.60
N HIS A 573 5.64 3.51 35.11
CA HIS A 573 6.72 3.68 36.09
C HIS A 573 8.11 3.82 35.46
N ARG A 574 8.24 3.91 34.12
CA ARG A 574 9.54 4.13 33.47
C ARG A 574 9.98 5.60 33.62
N TYR A 575 11.27 5.81 33.78
CA TYR A 575 11.90 7.12 34.01
C TYR A 575 12.85 7.46 32.88
N ALA A 576 12.97 8.75 32.56
CA ALA A 576 14.00 9.32 31.71
C ALA A 576 14.57 10.60 32.33
N GLY A 577 15.72 11.04 31.85
CA GLY A 577 16.39 12.29 32.22
C GLY A 577 17.52 12.15 33.25
N PRO A 578 18.16 13.27 33.61
CA PRO A 578 19.26 13.31 34.58
C PRO A 578 18.83 12.81 35.97
N LYS A 579 19.63 11.92 36.57
CA LYS A 579 19.34 11.31 37.88
C LYS A 579 20.37 11.62 38.96
N SER A 580 21.65 11.66 38.62
CA SER A 580 22.73 12.00 39.56
C SER A 580 23.79 12.83 38.86
N ILE A 581 24.20 13.93 39.47
CA ILE A 581 25.08 14.94 38.86
C ILE A 581 26.21 15.25 39.83
N PHE A 582 27.45 15.09 39.38
CA PHE A 582 28.65 15.30 40.20
C PHE A 582 29.69 16.13 39.47
N ILE A 583 30.42 16.96 40.23
CA ILE A 583 31.72 17.49 39.81
C ILE A 583 32.81 16.69 40.53
N LEU A 584 33.74 16.15 39.75
CA LEU A 584 34.89 15.37 40.23
C LEU A 584 36.18 16.14 39.94
N GLY A 585 37.26 15.78 40.64
CA GLY A 585 38.60 16.35 40.40
C GLY A 585 38.83 17.75 41.00
N LEU A 586 37.97 18.19 41.93
CA LEU A 586 38.21 19.38 42.75
C LEU A 586 39.08 19.03 43.97
N ASN A 587 39.84 19.98 44.48
CA ASN A 587 40.64 19.80 45.71
C ASN A 587 39.74 19.61 46.94
N SER A 588 38.55 20.21 46.94
CA SER A 588 37.53 20.04 47.99
C SER A 588 36.81 18.68 47.93
N GLY A 589 37.19 17.83 46.98
CA GLY A 589 36.62 16.50 46.78
C GLY A 589 35.47 16.49 45.77
N LYS A 590 34.56 15.53 45.89
CA LYS A 590 33.40 15.43 45.01
C LYS A 590 32.31 16.39 45.48
N ILE A 591 31.81 17.23 44.57
CA ILE A 591 30.56 17.99 44.78
C ILE A 591 29.39 17.23 44.15
N ASP A 592 28.31 17.03 44.91
CA ASP A 592 27.05 16.45 44.44
C ASP A 592 26.03 17.56 44.14
N LEU A 593 25.72 17.73 42.86
CA LEU A 593 24.77 18.74 42.38
C LEU A 593 23.34 18.20 42.24
N THR A 594 23.10 16.93 42.60
CA THR A 594 21.78 16.30 42.44
C THR A 594 20.70 17.05 43.22
N ARG A 595 21.05 17.58 44.42
CA ARG A 595 20.17 18.37 45.29
C ARG A 595 20.58 19.84 45.39
N ASN A 596 20.90 20.48 44.26
CA ASN A 596 21.47 21.83 44.20
C ASN A 596 20.45 22.94 43.87
N GLY A 597 19.18 22.59 43.63
CA GLY A 597 18.22 23.51 43.03
C GLY A 597 18.37 23.55 41.50
N TRP A 598 17.26 23.31 40.81
CA TRP A 598 17.21 23.15 39.36
C TRP A 598 16.08 23.99 38.74
N GLY A 599 16.44 24.84 37.79
CA GLY A 599 15.52 25.50 36.87
C GLY A 599 15.17 24.56 35.70
N THR A 600 13.95 24.65 35.19
CA THR A 600 13.50 23.83 34.06
C THR A 600 12.68 24.63 33.05
N LYS A 601 12.85 24.33 31.75
CA LYS A 601 12.03 24.90 30.66
C LYS A 601 11.71 23.80 29.64
N VAL A 602 10.44 23.63 29.32
CA VAL A 602 9.97 22.66 28.31
C VAL A 602 10.14 23.24 26.91
N GLY A 603 10.65 22.43 25.98
CA GLY A 603 10.80 22.77 24.56
C GLY A 603 12.00 23.67 24.23
N ILE A 604 12.09 23.99 22.95
CA ILE A 604 13.08 24.90 22.36
C ILE A 604 12.37 26.07 21.63
N GLN A 605 13.07 27.17 21.40
CA GLN A 605 12.44 28.41 20.91
C GLN A 605 11.83 28.25 19.52
N GLY A 606 12.50 27.51 18.63
CA GLY A 606 12.00 27.28 17.28
C GLY A 606 10.70 26.47 17.24
N GLU A 607 10.48 25.55 18.19
CA GLU A 607 9.20 24.86 18.34
C GLU A 607 8.11 25.81 18.88
N GLU A 608 8.44 26.62 19.89
CA GLU A 608 7.53 27.63 20.46
C GLU A 608 7.03 28.62 19.38
N TYR A 609 7.92 29.04 18.48
CA TYR A 609 7.58 29.94 17.39
C TYR A 609 7.00 29.22 16.16
N ALA A 610 7.06 27.89 16.13
CA ALA A 610 6.70 27.04 15.00
C ALA A 610 7.45 27.44 13.72
N VAL A 611 8.77 27.64 13.80
CA VAL A 611 9.61 28.17 12.69
C VAL A 611 9.60 27.30 11.43
N PHE A 612 9.12 26.06 11.54
CA PHE A 612 8.86 25.13 10.45
C PHE A 612 7.60 25.44 9.61
N THR A 613 6.80 26.42 10.02
CA THR A 613 5.64 26.95 9.26
C THR A 613 6.02 28.26 8.55
N GLU A 614 5.28 28.65 7.51
CA GLU A 614 5.53 29.92 6.80
C GLU A 614 5.36 31.14 7.73
N GLU A 615 4.34 31.13 8.59
CA GLU A 615 4.07 32.20 9.55
C GLU A 615 5.11 32.21 10.68
N GLY A 616 5.44 31.04 11.23
CA GLY A 616 6.40 30.92 12.31
C GLY A 616 7.83 31.27 11.88
N SER A 617 8.20 30.94 10.62
CA SER A 617 9.52 31.27 10.07
C SER A 617 9.80 32.77 10.08
N LYS A 618 8.77 33.62 10.00
CA LYS A 618 8.90 35.09 10.03
C LYS A 618 9.19 35.65 11.42
N LYS A 619 9.07 34.85 12.49
CA LYS A 619 9.26 35.30 13.88
C LYS A 619 10.72 35.34 14.31
N VAL A 620 11.64 34.80 13.51
CA VAL A 620 13.08 34.77 13.81
C VAL A 620 13.88 35.41 12.69
N GLN A 621 15.08 35.88 13.03
CA GLN A 621 16.03 36.39 12.06
C GLN A 621 16.91 35.26 11.55
N TRP A 622 16.78 34.96 10.26
CA TRP A 622 17.57 33.96 9.56
C TRP A 622 18.85 34.57 8.99
N GLN A 623 19.92 33.78 8.96
CA GLN A 623 21.21 34.18 8.43
C GLN A 623 21.67 33.21 7.34
N PRO A 624 22.36 33.65 6.28
CA PRO A 624 22.92 32.72 5.29
C PRO A 624 23.89 31.71 5.92
N VAL A 625 23.83 30.44 5.52
CA VAL A 625 24.73 29.41 6.02
C VAL A 625 26.15 29.63 5.49
N GLN A 626 27.13 29.70 6.40
CA GLN A 626 28.57 29.76 6.08
C GLN A 626 29.30 28.59 6.75
N GLY A 627 29.71 27.59 5.97
CA GLY A 627 30.44 26.42 6.48
C GLY A 627 29.58 25.49 7.35
N THR A 628 30.19 24.90 8.38
CA THR A 628 29.49 24.05 9.37
C THR A 628 28.72 24.93 10.34
N GLY A 629 27.41 24.71 10.46
CA GLY A 629 26.60 25.48 11.40
C GLY A 629 26.83 25.04 12.85
N LYS A 630 26.39 25.90 13.78
CA LYS A 630 26.47 25.64 15.21
C LYS A 630 25.50 24.53 15.61
N LEU A 631 25.75 23.89 16.74
CA LEU A 631 24.80 22.96 17.34
C LEU A 631 23.47 23.65 17.69
N LEU A 632 22.39 22.87 17.80
CA LEU A 632 21.02 23.37 18.05
C LEU A 632 20.61 24.45 17.04
N SER A 633 20.74 24.14 15.75
CA SER A 633 20.41 25.06 14.67
C SER A 633 19.20 24.59 13.88
N TRP A 634 18.37 25.55 13.51
CA TRP A 634 17.34 25.40 12.50
C TRP A 634 17.89 25.83 11.17
N TYR A 635 17.73 24.99 10.16
CA TYR A 635 18.02 25.30 8.77
C TYR A 635 16.73 25.42 7.99
N LYS A 636 16.65 26.39 7.08
CA LYS A 636 15.57 26.46 6.11
C LYS A 636 16.09 26.69 4.69
N THR A 637 15.32 26.22 3.73
CA THR A 637 15.49 26.55 2.31
C THR A 637 14.18 26.29 1.57
N THR A 638 14.17 26.55 0.26
CA THR A 638 13.05 26.23 -0.62
C THR A 638 13.50 25.35 -1.77
N PHE A 639 12.63 24.46 -2.24
CA PHE A 639 12.92 23.63 -3.41
C PHE A 639 11.70 23.38 -4.29
N THR A 640 11.94 23.07 -5.56
CA THR A 640 10.90 22.72 -6.53
C THR A 640 10.57 21.23 -6.46
N THR A 641 9.31 20.87 -6.71
CA THR A 641 8.90 19.47 -6.70
C THR A 641 9.57 18.71 -7.84
N PRO A 642 10.18 17.54 -7.57
CA PRO A 642 10.73 16.70 -8.63
C PRO A 642 9.68 16.32 -9.68
N GLU A 643 10.07 16.37 -10.95
CA GLU A 643 9.23 15.95 -12.08
C GLU A 643 8.77 14.48 -11.93
N GLY A 644 7.74 14.12 -12.69
CA GLY A 644 7.25 12.75 -12.77
C GLY A 644 6.35 12.33 -11.59
N LYS A 645 6.20 11.00 -11.42
CA LYS A 645 5.28 10.39 -10.44
C LYS A 645 6.00 9.51 -9.41
N ASP A 646 7.30 9.31 -9.57
CA ASP A 646 8.08 8.42 -8.71
C ASP A 646 8.17 8.99 -7.29
N PRO A 647 8.09 8.19 -6.21
CA PRO A 647 8.17 8.70 -4.84
C PRO A 647 9.39 9.60 -4.58
N VAL A 648 9.30 10.48 -3.59
CA VAL A 648 10.34 11.47 -3.26
C VAL A 648 10.92 11.18 -1.89
N ALA A 649 12.23 11.36 -1.73
CA ALA A 649 12.92 11.31 -0.45
C ALA A 649 13.95 12.44 -0.34
N ILE A 650 14.35 12.72 0.90
CA ILE A 650 15.50 13.56 1.20
C ILE A 650 16.63 12.70 1.75
N ARG A 651 17.80 12.81 1.13
CA ARG A 651 19.04 12.21 1.61
C ARG A 651 19.74 13.20 2.53
N MET A 652 20.00 12.77 3.76
CA MET A 652 20.48 13.63 4.85
C MET A 652 22.00 13.56 5.04
N THR A 653 22.77 13.37 3.96
CA THR A 653 24.23 13.34 4.03
C THR A 653 24.77 14.65 4.64
N GLY A 654 25.75 14.55 5.53
CA GLY A 654 26.36 15.71 6.21
C GLY A 654 25.60 16.24 7.42
N MET A 655 24.44 15.65 7.75
CA MET A 655 23.62 15.99 8.91
C MET A 655 23.91 15.08 10.11
N GLY A 656 23.40 15.46 11.28
CA GLY A 656 23.57 14.73 12.55
C GLY A 656 22.26 14.13 13.01
N LYS A 657 21.55 14.81 13.91
CA LYS A 657 20.31 14.33 14.55
C LYS A 657 19.29 15.45 14.63
N GLY A 658 18.01 15.14 14.41
CA GLY A 658 16.95 16.10 14.66
C GLY A 658 15.64 15.72 13.98
N ILE A 659 14.93 16.70 13.44
CA ILE A 659 13.59 16.53 12.86
C ILE A 659 13.48 17.34 11.56
N ILE A 660 12.76 16.78 10.58
CA ILE A 660 12.58 17.39 9.25
C ILE A 660 11.10 17.75 9.04
N TRP A 661 10.86 18.90 8.42
CA TRP A 661 9.54 19.38 7.99
C TRP A 661 9.56 19.82 6.53
N VAL A 662 8.46 19.54 5.85
CA VAL A 662 8.17 20.03 4.49
C VAL A 662 6.80 20.71 4.52
N ASN A 663 6.75 22.00 4.16
CA ASN A 663 5.53 22.82 4.17
C ASN A 663 4.75 22.73 5.50
N GLY A 664 5.46 22.86 6.62
CA GLY A 664 4.87 22.75 7.96
C GLY A 664 4.56 21.34 8.44
N LYS A 665 4.62 20.31 7.57
CA LYS A 665 4.36 18.92 7.94
C LYS A 665 5.65 18.19 8.28
N SER A 666 5.71 17.62 9.49
CA SER A 666 6.88 16.85 9.92
C SER A 666 6.95 15.51 9.20
N ILE A 667 8.07 15.22 8.55
CA ILE A 667 8.32 13.92 7.90
C ILE A 667 9.01 12.92 8.83
N GLY A 668 9.36 13.33 10.05
CA GLY A 668 9.91 12.47 11.10
C GLY A 668 11.30 12.88 11.58
N ARG A 669 11.86 12.07 12.50
CA ARG A 669 13.20 12.29 13.06
C ARG A 669 14.29 11.83 12.10
N HIS A 670 15.44 12.49 12.05
CA HIS A 670 16.66 11.96 11.43
C HIS A 670 17.75 11.71 12.47
N TRP A 671 18.55 10.68 12.25
CA TRP A 671 19.70 10.39 13.11
C TRP A 671 20.82 9.69 12.33
N MET A 672 21.61 10.50 11.65
CA MET A 672 22.73 10.12 10.79
C MET A 672 24.01 9.82 11.59
N SER A 673 24.18 10.46 12.76
CA SER A 673 25.34 10.26 13.64
C SER A 673 25.30 8.94 14.41
N PHE A 674 24.14 8.30 14.55
CA PHE A 674 24.03 6.99 15.19
C PHE A 674 24.35 5.87 14.19
N LEU A 675 25.63 5.52 14.15
CA LEU A 675 26.16 4.51 13.25
C LEU A 675 25.87 3.10 13.75
N SER A 676 25.57 2.22 12.79
CA SER A 676 25.52 0.78 13.01
C SER A 676 26.92 0.19 13.23
N PRO A 677 27.03 -1.09 13.64
CA PRO A 677 28.30 -1.80 13.67
C PRO A 677 29.06 -1.83 12.33
N LEU A 678 28.40 -1.48 11.21
CA LEU A 678 29.00 -1.36 9.88
C LEU A 678 29.57 0.05 9.60
N GLY A 679 29.57 0.96 10.58
CA GLY A 679 30.08 2.33 10.42
C GLY A 679 29.20 3.23 9.54
N THR A 680 27.95 2.84 9.30
CA THR A 680 26.99 3.57 8.47
C THR A 680 25.68 3.82 9.23
N PRO A 681 24.98 4.94 8.97
CA PRO A 681 23.68 5.21 9.57
C PRO A 681 22.64 4.17 9.16
N THR A 682 21.73 3.84 10.07
CA THR A 682 20.64 2.89 9.78
C THR A 682 19.66 3.42 8.72
N GLN A 683 19.50 4.74 8.62
CA GLN A 683 18.64 5.41 7.64
C GLN A 683 19.28 6.70 7.15
N SER A 684 19.49 6.81 5.83
CA SER A 684 20.03 8.00 5.16
C SER A 684 18.98 8.76 4.36
N GLU A 685 18.03 8.04 3.77
CA GLU A 685 16.91 8.60 3.00
C GLU A 685 15.61 8.59 3.81
N TYR A 686 14.94 9.74 3.84
CA TYR A 686 13.71 9.98 4.57
C TYR A 686 12.58 10.32 3.60
N HIS A 687 11.45 9.62 3.70
CA HIS A 687 10.34 9.72 2.76
C HIS A 687 9.65 11.09 2.85
N ILE A 688 9.50 11.76 1.69
CA ILE A 688 8.66 12.94 1.53
C ILE A 688 7.43 12.54 0.73
N PRO A 689 6.24 12.45 1.35
CA PRO A 689 5.01 12.20 0.61
C PRO A 689 4.80 13.27 -0.46
N ARG A 690 4.52 12.85 -1.70
CA ARG A 690 4.24 13.81 -2.79
C ARG A 690 3.06 14.73 -2.48
N THR A 691 2.13 14.30 -1.63
CA THR A 691 0.98 15.10 -1.21
C THR A 691 1.33 16.21 -0.22
N TYR A 692 2.56 16.22 0.32
CA TYR A 692 3.07 17.31 1.14
C TYR A 692 3.69 18.41 0.27
N LEU A 693 3.83 18.20 -1.04
CA LEU A 693 4.54 19.08 -1.94
C LEU A 693 3.59 20.00 -2.73
N ASN A 694 3.92 21.29 -2.75
CA ASN A 694 3.43 22.28 -3.70
C ASN A 694 4.17 22.15 -5.04
N PRO A 695 3.64 22.65 -6.17
CA PRO A 695 4.35 22.58 -7.45
C PRO A 695 5.74 23.23 -7.43
N LYS A 696 5.88 24.36 -6.73
CA LYS A 696 7.12 25.11 -6.52
C LYS A 696 7.17 25.64 -5.08
N ASP A 697 8.32 26.19 -4.71
CA ASP A 697 8.52 26.94 -3.46
C ASP A 697 8.18 26.13 -2.20
N ASN A 698 8.54 24.84 -2.19
CA ASN A 698 8.36 24.00 -1.01
C ASN A 698 9.31 24.42 0.09
N LEU A 699 8.78 24.84 1.23
CA LEU A 699 9.53 25.19 2.42
C LEU A 699 10.08 23.91 3.07
N LEU A 700 11.39 23.75 3.08
CA LEU A 700 12.10 22.71 3.82
C LEU A 700 12.70 23.33 5.08
N VAL A 701 12.35 22.79 6.25
CA VAL A 701 12.91 23.21 7.54
C VAL A 701 13.44 21.99 8.29
N ILE A 702 14.63 22.12 8.86
CA ILE A 702 15.32 21.05 9.58
C ILE A 702 15.80 21.60 10.91
N PHE A 703 15.38 20.98 12.00
CA PHE A 703 16.05 21.17 13.29
C PHE A 703 17.20 20.20 13.38
N GLU A 704 18.38 20.67 13.72
CA GLU A 704 19.62 19.89 13.82
C GLU A 704 20.27 20.12 15.19
N GLU A 705 20.43 19.04 15.93
CA GLU A 705 20.93 19.03 17.30
C GLU A 705 22.45 19.13 17.35
N GLU A 706 23.13 18.63 16.32
CA GLU A 706 24.59 18.52 16.27
C GLU A 706 25.20 19.58 15.35
N GLN A 707 26.54 19.67 15.31
CA GLN A 707 27.20 20.54 14.32
C GLN A 707 27.16 19.85 12.96
N ALA A 708 26.53 20.49 11.98
CA ALA A 708 26.31 19.89 10.66
C ALA A 708 26.41 20.90 9.52
N ASN A 709 26.50 20.39 8.29
CA ASN A 709 26.50 21.18 7.07
C ASN A 709 25.41 20.69 6.11
N PRO A 710 24.36 21.49 5.83
CA PRO A 710 23.24 21.08 5.00
C PRO A 710 23.56 21.06 3.50
N ASN A 711 24.75 21.50 3.07
CA ASN A 711 25.12 21.59 1.64
C ASN A 711 25.21 20.23 0.93
N GLN A 712 25.28 19.12 1.68
CA GLN A 712 25.33 17.76 1.14
C GLN A 712 23.96 17.07 1.09
N ILE A 713 22.91 17.74 1.57
CA ILE A 713 21.54 17.24 1.48
C ILE A 713 21.13 17.14 0.02
N GLU A 714 20.34 16.11 -0.31
CA GLU A 714 19.79 15.95 -1.66
C GLU A 714 18.31 15.59 -1.66
N ILE A 715 17.50 16.23 -2.50
CA ILE A 715 16.21 15.67 -2.91
C ILE A 715 16.46 14.61 -3.99
N VAL A 716 15.91 13.42 -3.76
CA VAL A 716 16.01 12.27 -4.67
C VAL A 716 14.62 11.73 -5.01
N THR A 717 14.50 11.14 -6.20
CA THR A 717 13.35 10.30 -6.58
C THR A 717 13.70 8.82 -6.35
N VAL A 718 12.69 8.03 -6.00
CA VAL A 718 12.82 6.62 -5.65
C VAL A 718 12.13 5.75 -6.68
N GLU A 719 12.82 4.74 -7.19
CA GLU A 719 12.29 3.84 -8.22
C GLU A 719 12.77 2.40 -7.99
N ARG A 720 12.12 1.43 -8.65
CA ARG A 720 12.52 0.02 -8.68
C ARG A 720 12.63 -0.51 -10.11
N ASP A 721 13.36 0.24 -10.92
CA ASP A 721 13.40 0.09 -12.38
C ASP A 721 14.42 -0.93 -12.88
N THR A 722 15.40 -1.28 -12.05
CA THR A 722 16.29 -2.42 -12.32
C THR A 722 15.49 -3.68 -12.09
N VAL A 723 15.11 -4.37 -13.17
CA VAL A 723 14.25 -5.55 -13.15
C VAL A 723 15.00 -6.76 -13.68
N CYS A 724 14.75 -7.91 -13.05
CA CYS A 724 15.48 -9.12 -13.36
C CYS A 724 14.60 -10.36 -13.32
N SER A 725 15.05 -11.44 -13.93
CA SER A 725 14.46 -12.79 -13.77
C SER A 725 15.59 -13.80 -13.63
N ILE A 726 15.45 -14.76 -12.72
CA ILE A 726 16.37 -15.89 -12.57
C ILE A 726 15.57 -17.17 -12.41
N ILE A 727 15.71 -18.10 -13.36
CA ILE A 727 15.01 -19.40 -13.33
C ILE A 727 15.97 -20.52 -13.72
N THR A 728 15.70 -21.72 -13.23
CA THR A 728 16.52 -22.92 -13.47
C THR A 728 15.68 -24.01 -14.11
N GLU A 729 16.33 -25.01 -14.73
CA GLU A 729 15.67 -26.18 -15.33
C GLU A 729 14.80 -26.98 -14.33
N ASN A 730 15.08 -26.85 -13.03
CA ASN A 730 14.32 -27.51 -11.95
C ASN A 730 13.14 -26.67 -11.41
N HIS A 731 12.87 -25.49 -11.96
CA HIS A 731 11.71 -24.70 -11.54
C HIS A 731 10.39 -25.36 -11.98
N PRO A 732 9.32 -25.30 -11.16
CA PRO A 732 7.99 -25.59 -11.67
C PRO A 732 7.52 -24.47 -12.60
N PRO A 733 6.54 -24.75 -13.48
CA PRO A 733 5.84 -23.71 -14.24
C PRO A 733 5.22 -22.68 -13.30
N ASN A 734 5.07 -21.43 -13.76
CA ASN A 734 4.42 -20.40 -12.95
C ASN A 734 2.99 -20.85 -12.55
N VAL A 735 2.56 -20.56 -11.32
CA VAL A 735 1.26 -21.00 -10.80
C VAL A 735 0.07 -20.51 -11.67
N ASN A 736 0.25 -19.41 -12.41
CA ASN A 736 -0.77 -18.89 -13.34
C ASN A 736 -1.05 -19.80 -14.55
N SER A 737 -0.20 -20.80 -14.79
CA SER A 737 -0.42 -21.84 -15.79
C SER A 737 -1.55 -22.81 -15.43
N TRP A 738 -2.10 -22.71 -14.21
CA TRP A 738 -3.07 -23.65 -13.64
C TRP A 738 -4.32 -22.94 -13.14
N ALA A 739 -5.47 -23.61 -13.21
CA ALA A 739 -6.71 -23.16 -12.60
C ALA A 739 -7.54 -24.33 -12.06
N ALA A 740 -8.37 -24.06 -11.05
CA ALA A 740 -9.41 -24.97 -10.60
C ALA A 740 -10.77 -24.52 -11.16
N LYS A 741 -11.28 -25.19 -12.20
CA LYS A 741 -12.60 -24.92 -12.77
C LYS A 741 -13.59 -26.00 -12.32
N ALA A 742 -14.69 -25.59 -11.68
CA ALA A 742 -15.72 -26.50 -11.14
C ALA A 742 -15.15 -27.63 -10.23
N GLY A 743 -14.11 -27.32 -9.45
CA GLY A 743 -13.44 -28.29 -8.57
C GLY A 743 -12.47 -29.25 -9.28
N LYS A 744 -12.25 -29.09 -10.59
CA LYS A 744 -11.24 -29.84 -11.34
C LYS A 744 -9.99 -28.99 -11.58
N PHE A 745 -8.86 -29.50 -11.15
CA PHE A 745 -7.54 -28.95 -11.43
C PHE A 745 -7.14 -29.22 -12.88
N GLN A 746 -6.70 -28.19 -13.61
CA GLN A 746 -6.25 -28.31 -15.00
C GLN A 746 -5.27 -27.21 -15.40
N ALA A 747 -4.46 -27.47 -16.42
CA ALA A 747 -3.68 -26.44 -17.10
C ALA A 747 -4.60 -25.47 -17.86
N VAL A 748 -4.23 -24.19 -17.91
CA VAL A 748 -4.91 -23.14 -18.70
C VAL A 748 -4.02 -22.53 -19.77
N VAL A 749 -2.81 -23.06 -19.93
CA VAL A 749 -1.87 -22.77 -21.00
C VAL A 749 -1.55 -24.06 -21.74
N GLU A 750 -1.28 -23.97 -23.03
CA GLU A 750 -1.00 -25.14 -23.88
C GLU A 750 0.22 -25.93 -23.39
N LYS A 751 1.29 -25.22 -23.01
CA LYS A 751 2.53 -25.80 -22.48
C LYS A 751 2.93 -25.10 -21.17
N PRO A 752 2.69 -25.70 -20.00
CA PRO A 752 3.09 -25.14 -18.73
C PRO A 752 4.60 -25.36 -18.56
N TRP A 753 5.42 -24.46 -19.11
CA TRP A 753 6.87 -24.51 -18.97
C TRP A 753 7.37 -23.48 -17.94
N PRO A 754 8.53 -23.73 -17.30
CA PRO A 754 9.25 -22.69 -16.56
C PRO A 754 9.52 -21.51 -17.49
N THR A 755 9.19 -20.30 -17.05
CA THR A 755 9.22 -19.10 -17.90
C THR A 755 9.84 -17.95 -17.13
N ALA A 756 10.91 -17.36 -17.69
CA ALA A 756 11.53 -16.16 -17.15
C ALA A 756 10.66 -14.97 -17.56
N THR A 757 10.23 -14.15 -16.60
CA THR A 757 9.40 -12.98 -16.91
C THR A 757 10.04 -11.72 -16.37
N VAL A 758 10.15 -10.69 -17.21
CA VAL A 758 10.64 -9.36 -16.86
C VAL A 758 9.57 -8.35 -17.27
N THR A 759 9.12 -7.53 -16.32
CA THR A 759 8.01 -6.58 -16.45
C THR A 759 8.41 -5.23 -15.87
N CYS A 760 8.42 -4.20 -16.72
CA CYS A 760 8.59 -2.81 -16.30
C CYS A 760 7.27 -2.25 -15.74
N PRO A 761 7.31 -1.14 -14.97
CA PRO A 761 6.10 -0.38 -14.62
C PRO A 761 5.26 -0.06 -15.87
N VAL A 762 3.92 -0.03 -15.73
CA VAL A 762 2.93 0.04 -16.84
C VAL A 762 3.20 1.16 -17.87
N TYR A 763 3.87 2.23 -17.48
CA TYR A 763 4.20 3.40 -18.30
C TYR A 763 5.63 3.37 -18.86
N LYS A 764 6.32 2.24 -18.75
CA LYS A 764 7.73 2.06 -19.10
C LYS A 764 7.91 0.77 -19.93
N THR A 765 8.98 0.70 -20.71
CA THR A 765 9.29 -0.45 -21.57
C THR A 765 10.75 -0.86 -21.36
N ILE A 766 11.09 -2.10 -21.66
CA ILE A 766 12.46 -2.62 -21.67
C ILE A 766 13.28 -1.83 -22.69
N LYS A 767 14.40 -1.24 -22.24
CA LYS A 767 15.26 -0.38 -23.08
C LYS A 767 16.68 -0.91 -23.21
N ALA A 768 17.18 -1.74 -22.29
CA ALA A 768 18.51 -2.30 -22.41
C ALA A 768 18.65 -3.60 -21.61
N VAL A 769 18.99 -4.70 -22.29
CA VAL A 769 19.41 -5.92 -21.61
C VAL A 769 20.84 -5.71 -21.12
N GLU A 770 21.03 -5.37 -19.84
CA GLU A 770 22.36 -5.19 -19.27
C GLU A 770 23.09 -6.52 -19.19
N PHE A 771 22.39 -7.56 -18.74
CA PHE A 771 22.93 -8.90 -18.54
C PHE A 771 21.93 -9.95 -18.97
N ALA A 772 22.41 -10.99 -19.65
CA ALA A 772 21.66 -12.21 -19.84
C ALA A 772 22.63 -13.39 -19.98
N SER A 773 22.31 -14.51 -19.33
CA SER A 773 23.12 -15.72 -19.35
C SER A 773 22.23 -16.96 -19.23
N PHE A 774 22.58 -18.01 -19.97
CA PHE A 774 21.98 -19.34 -19.86
C PHE A 774 23.09 -20.37 -19.63
N GLY A 775 23.30 -20.73 -18.38
CA GLY A 775 24.45 -21.53 -17.93
C GLY A 775 24.54 -21.56 -16.41
N ASP A 776 25.67 -21.13 -15.84
CA ASP A 776 25.91 -21.04 -14.38
C ASP A 776 26.10 -19.60 -13.84
N PRO A 777 25.25 -18.61 -14.20
CA PRO A 777 25.38 -17.25 -13.67
C PRO A 777 25.24 -17.21 -12.15
N THR A 778 25.93 -16.26 -11.52
CA THR A 778 25.86 -16.01 -10.07
C THR A 778 25.50 -14.55 -9.78
N GLY A 779 25.24 -14.21 -8.52
CA GLY A 779 24.89 -12.84 -8.11
C GLY A 779 23.40 -12.65 -7.85
N PHE A 780 22.96 -11.40 -7.83
CA PHE A 780 21.58 -11.01 -7.53
C PHE A 780 21.13 -9.85 -8.43
N CYS A 781 19.84 -9.53 -8.44
CA CYS A 781 19.31 -8.49 -9.32
C CYS A 781 19.99 -7.14 -9.09
N GLY A 782 20.61 -6.60 -10.15
CA GLY A 782 21.45 -5.41 -10.12
C GLY A 782 22.95 -5.73 -10.22
N GLU A 783 23.37 -6.94 -9.85
CA GLU A 783 24.76 -7.36 -9.68
C GLU A 783 24.96 -8.83 -10.13
N PHE A 784 24.44 -9.21 -11.29
CA PHE A 784 24.71 -10.53 -11.86
C PHE A 784 26.12 -10.62 -12.45
N VAL A 785 26.70 -11.82 -12.35
CA VAL A 785 28.03 -12.15 -12.84
C VAL A 785 27.95 -13.38 -13.74
N MET A 786 28.64 -13.32 -14.88
CA MET A 786 28.75 -14.43 -15.83
C MET A 786 29.46 -15.62 -15.15
N GLY A 787 28.91 -16.82 -15.34
CA GLY A 787 29.49 -18.04 -14.80
C GLY A 787 30.69 -18.56 -15.62
N LYS A 788 31.13 -19.79 -15.33
CA LYS A 788 32.19 -20.46 -16.10
C LYS A 788 31.68 -21.02 -17.42
N CYS A 789 30.37 -21.21 -17.54
CA CYS A 789 29.70 -21.78 -18.69
C CYS A 789 28.47 -20.95 -19.07
N ASP A 790 28.33 -20.60 -20.35
CA ASP A 790 27.24 -19.78 -20.85
C ASP A 790 26.95 -20.10 -22.32
N ALA A 791 25.68 -20.01 -22.72
CA ALA A 791 25.28 -20.03 -24.12
C ALA A 791 25.50 -18.65 -24.78
N PRO A 792 26.47 -18.48 -25.71
CA PRO A 792 26.92 -17.16 -26.16
C PRO A 792 25.85 -16.28 -26.84
N ALA A 793 24.82 -16.90 -27.42
CA ALA A 793 23.75 -16.19 -28.11
C ALA A 793 22.65 -15.68 -27.15
N THR A 794 22.72 -16.00 -25.86
CA THR A 794 21.63 -15.71 -24.90
C THR A 794 21.24 -14.24 -24.90
N LYS A 795 22.20 -13.32 -24.72
CA LYS A 795 21.91 -11.89 -24.69
C LYS A 795 21.24 -11.38 -25.96
N GLN A 796 21.74 -11.79 -27.13
CA GLN A 796 21.16 -11.38 -28.41
C GLN A 796 19.71 -11.89 -28.57
N ILE A 797 19.42 -13.12 -28.14
CA ILE A 797 18.07 -13.69 -28.18
C ILE A 797 17.13 -12.88 -27.28
N ILE A 798 17.57 -12.57 -26.05
CA ILE A 798 16.77 -11.78 -25.11
C ILE A 798 16.52 -10.37 -25.64
N GLU A 799 17.53 -9.70 -26.20
CA GLU A 799 17.37 -8.38 -26.81
C GLU A 799 16.34 -8.39 -27.95
N GLN A 800 16.43 -9.37 -28.86
CA GLN A 800 15.47 -9.52 -29.96
C GLN A 800 14.04 -9.74 -29.47
N GLN A 801 13.87 -10.47 -28.37
CA GLN A 801 12.54 -10.84 -27.87
C GLN A 801 11.94 -9.81 -26.91
N CYS A 802 12.75 -9.06 -26.16
CA CYS A 802 12.28 -8.23 -25.05
C CYS A 802 12.30 -6.72 -25.33
N MET A 803 13.19 -6.23 -26.19
CA MET A 803 13.37 -4.79 -26.39
C MET A 803 12.09 -4.10 -26.86
N GLY A 804 11.78 -2.94 -26.27
CA GLY A 804 10.60 -2.13 -26.60
C GLY A 804 9.27 -2.63 -26.04
N LYS A 805 9.24 -3.80 -25.39
CA LYS A 805 8.03 -4.35 -24.73
C LYS A 805 7.95 -3.89 -23.28
N ASN A 806 6.74 -3.78 -22.73
CA ASN A 806 6.54 -3.55 -21.29
C ASN A 806 6.78 -4.82 -20.46
N THR A 807 6.35 -5.96 -21.00
CA THR A 807 6.53 -7.29 -20.40
C THR A 807 7.19 -8.20 -21.43
N CYS A 808 8.15 -9.00 -20.98
CA CYS A 808 8.79 -10.04 -21.75
C CYS A 808 8.76 -11.36 -20.98
N SER A 809 8.35 -12.44 -21.65
CA SER A 809 8.28 -13.77 -21.08
C SER A 809 9.01 -14.75 -22.00
N ILE A 810 9.98 -15.47 -21.44
CA ILE A 810 10.87 -16.36 -22.18
C ILE A 810 10.75 -17.77 -21.59
N PRO A 811 10.16 -18.73 -22.32
CA PRO A 811 10.10 -20.11 -21.86
C PRO A 811 11.51 -20.72 -21.82
N LEU A 812 11.78 -21.52 -20.80
CA LEU A 812 13.06 -22.19 -20.63
C LEU A 812 13.14 -23.44 -21.51
N GLU A 813 13.29 -23.23 -22.81
CA GLU A 813 13.52 -24.28 -23.80
C GLU A 813 14.99 -24.32 -24.16
N ALA A 814 15.72 -25.37 -23.75
CA ALA A 814 17.16 -25.47 -23.96
C ALA A 814 17.56 -25.33 -25.44
N GLN A 815 16.74 -25.83 -26.37
CA GLN A 815 16.97 -25.71 -27.82
C GLN A 815 17.00 -24.25 -28.30
N THR A 816 16.24 -23.35 -27.66
CA THR A 816 16.19 -21.93 -28.01
C THR A 816 17.54 -21.25 -27.81
N PHE A 817 18.26 -21.60 -26.75
CA PHE A 817 19.53 -20.95 -26.37
C PHE A 817 20.76 -21.67 -26.92
N THR A 818 20.70 -22.99 -27.06
CA THR A 818 21.87 -23.81 -27.43
C THR A 818 22.08 -23.94 -28.93
N GLN A 819 21.10 -23.54 -29.77
CA GLN A 819 21.19 -23.64 -31.24
C GLN A 819 21.69 -25.01 -31.75
N GLY A 820 21.34 -26.10 -31.03
CA GLY A 820 21.72 -27.47 -31.38
C GLY A 820 23.05 -27.98 -30.81
N LYS A 821 23.83 -27.17 -30.08
CA LYS A 821 25.05 -27.60 -29.38
C LYS A 821 25.05 -27.05 -27.95
N ASP A 822 24.89 -27.94 -26.98
CA ASP A 822 24.91 -27.57 -25.56
C ASP A 822 26.34 -27.25 -25.09
N PRO A 823 26.65 -25.99 -24.73
CA PRO A 823 27.96 -25.64 -24.21
C PRO A 823 28.14 -26.09 -22.74
N CYS A 824 27.07 -26.46 -22.04
CA CYS A 824 27.05 -26.81 -20.60
C CYS A 824 26.33 -28.16 -20.33
N PRO A 825 26.82 -29.29 -20.85
CA PRO A 825 26.10 -30.57 -20.83
C PRO A 825 25.98 -31.21 -19.43
N ASP A 826 26.94 -30.98 -18.54
CA ASP A 826 26.99 -31.59 -17.19
C ASP A 826 26.39 -30.70 -16.08
N LEU A 827 25.72 -29.60 -16.46
CA LEU A 827 25.22 -28.59 -15.53
C LEU A 827 23.72 -28.34 -15.71
N SER A 828 23.00 -28.30 -14.58
CA SER A 828 21.63 -27.78 -14.54
C SER A 828 21.67 -26.28 -14.81
N LYS A 829 21.12 -25.85 -15.95
CA LYS A 829 21.27 -24.48 -16.44
C LYS A 829 20.32 -23.52 -15.75
N THR A 830 20.78 -22.28 -15.63
CA THR A 830 20.04 -21.16 -15.09
C THR A 830 19.97 -20.06 -16.14
N LEU A 831 18.76 -19.59 -16.45
CA LEU A 831 18.53 -18.38 -17.24
C LEU A 831 18.41 -17.20 -16.29
N ALA A 832 19.38 -16.29 -16.35
CA ALA A 832 19.36 -15.01 -15.64
C ALA A 832 19.27 -13.87 -16.66
N ILE A 833 18.38 -12.90 -16.41
CA ILE A 833 18.14 -11.72 -17.24
C ILE A 833 18.10 -10.49 -16.32
N GLN A 834 18.76 -9.40 -16.71
CA GLN A 834 18.65 -8.07 -16.07
C GLN A 834 18.51 -7.00 -17.14
N ASP A 835 17.54 -6.11 -16.92
CA ASP A 835 17.29 -4.92 -17.74
C ASP A 835 17.37 -3.66 -16.88
N SER A 836 18.04 -2.63 -17.41
CA SER A 836 17.95 -1.27 -16.91
C SER A 836 17.30 -0.40 -17.98
N GLY A 837 16.02 -0.11 -17.79
CA GLY A 837 15.32 0.47 -18.93
C GLY A 837 14.04 1.18 -18.67
N ALA A 838 13.65 1.40 -17.42
CA ALA A 838 12.45 2.14 -17.13
C ALA A 838 12.72 3.66 -17.06
N TYR A 839 13.23 4.27 -18.13
CA TYR A 839 13.34 5.74 -18.24
C TYR A 839 12.18 6.28 -19.06
N MET A 840 11.39 7.22 -18.51
CA MET A 840 10.59 8.11 -19.37
C MET A 840 11.58 8.97 -20.13
N GLU A 841 11.50 8.98 -21.47
CA GLU A 841 12.12 10.05 -22.25
C GLU A 841 11.75 11.38 -21.59
N HIS A 842 12.76 12.15 -21.15
CA HIS A 842 12.59 13.60 -21.13
C HIS A 842 12.37 14.03 -22.57
N ARG A 843 11.13 13.96 -23.03
CA ARG A 843 10.72 14.71 -24.21
C ARG A 843 10.70 16.16 -23.75
N TYR A 844 11.86 16.81 -23.86
CA TYR A 844 11.93 18.25 -23.79
C TYR A 844 10.91 18.79 -24.81
N ALA A 845 9.90 19.52 -24.32
CA ALA A 845 8.96 20.22 -25.17
C ALA A 845 9.58 21.58 -25.52
N GLY A 846 10.17 21.67 -26.72
CA GLY A 846 10.81 22.89 -27.22
C GLY A 846 11.90 22.61 -28.26
N PRO A 847 12.42 23.64 -28.95
CA PRO A 847 13.51 23.48 -29.90
C PRO A 847 14.77 22.97 -29.19
N LYS A 848 15.21 21.75 -29.51
CA LYS A 848 16.39 21.12 -28.88
C LYS A 848 17.72 21.56 -29.52
N SER A 849 17.69 21.88 -30.81
CA SER A 849 18.85 22.35 -31.55
C SER A 849 18.36 23.26 -32.66
N ILE A 850 18.96 24.44 -32.79
CA ILE A 850 18.57 25.44 -33.78
C ILE A 850 19.80 25.75 -34.63
N PHE A 851 19.69 25.50 -35.92
CA PHE A 851 20.78 25.74 -36.86
C PHE A 851 20.27 26.56 -38.04
N ILE A 852 21.11 27.48 -38.52
CA ILE A 852 20.96 28.07 -39.84
C ILE A 852 21.86 27.30 -40.80
N LEU A 853 21.28 26.78 -41.87
CA LEU A 853 21.96 26.00 -42.90
C LEU A 853 21.97 26.78 -44.23
N GLY A 854 22.92 26.46 -45.12
CA GLY A 854 22.98 27.04 -46.47
C GLY A 854 23.64 28.41 -46.58
N LEU A 855 24.37 28.85 -45.55
CA LEU A 855 25.20 30.07 -45.63
C LEU A 855 26.55 29.75 -46.30
N ASN A 856 27.12 30.72 -47.02
CA ASN A 856 28.46 30.57 -47.62
C ASN A 856 29.56 30.33 -46.57
N SER A 857 29.32 30.69 -45.31
CA SER A 857 30.20 30.44 -44.16
C SER A 857 30.00 29.07 -43.49
N GLY A 858 29.12 28.22 -44.02
CA GLY A 858 28.78 26.91 -43.45
C GLY A 858 27.56 26.94 -42.53
N LYS A 859 27.54 26.04 -41.54
CA LYS A 859 26.44 25.87 -40.57
C LYS A 859 26.67 26.76 -39.35
N ILE A 860 25.67 27.56 -38.98
CA ILE A 860 25.67 28.33 -37.72
C ILE A 860 24.76 27.64 -36.71
N ASP A 861 25.27 27.40 -35.51
CA ASP A 861 24.54 26.85 -34.36
C ASP A 861 24.05 27.96 -33.43
N LEU A 862 22.73 28.07 -33.31
CA LEU A 862 22.04 29.04 -32.44
C LEU A 862 21.47 28.40 -31.17
N THR A 863 21.80 27.14 -30.89
CA THR A 863 21.25 26.38 -29.75
C THR A 863 21.55 27.05 -28.40
N ARG A 864 22.65 27.81 -28.28
CA ARG A 864 23.03 28.56 -27.07
C ARG A 864 22.92 30.08 -27.20
N ASN A 865 22.27 30.56 -28.25
CA ASN A 865 22.01 31.99 -28.40
C ASN A 865 20.98 32.39 -27.33
N GLY A 866 21.16 33.49 -26.58
CA GLY A 866 20.28 33.81 -25.45
C GLY A 866 18.81 34.02 -25.88
N TRP A 867 17.97 32.99 -25.74
CA TRP A 867 16.55 33.04 -26.13
C TRP A 867 15.71 33.58 -24.96
N GLY A 868 14.94 34.64 -25.22
CA GLY A 868 13.89 35.07 -24.30
C GLY A 868 12.75 34.05 -24.27
N THR A 869 12.21 33.74 -23.09
CA THR A 869 11.05 32.86 -22.93
C THR A 869 9.91 33.59 -22.22
N LYS A 870 8.68 33.46 -22.73
CA LYS A 870 7.46 33.88 -22.03
C LYS A 870 6.59 32.64 -21.82
N VAL A 871 6.20 32.38 -20.57
CA VAL A 871 5.33 31.26 -20.22
C VAL A 871 3.88 31.63 -20.53
N GLY A 872 3.18 30.78 -21.28
CA GLY A 872 1.76 30.93 -21.59
C GLY A 872 1.45 31.96 -22.67
N ILE A 873 0.21 31.93 -23.15
CA ILE A 873 -0.32 32.91 -24.11
C ILE A 873 -1.16 33.98 -23.39
N GLN A 874 -1.24 35.18 -23.97
CA GLN A 874 -1.86 36.34 -23.32
C GLN A 874 -3.32 36.12 -22.89
N GLY A 875 -4.09 35.32 -23.63
CA GLY A 875 -5.48 35.02 -23.23
C GLY A 875 -5.57 34.15 -21.97
N GLU A 876 -4.59 33.28 -21.71
CA GLU A 876 -4.51 32.53 -20.46
C GLU A 876 -4.15 33.44 -19.29
N GLU A 877 -3.21 34.38 -19.49
CA GLU A 877 -2.80 35.39 -18.51
C GLU A 877 -4.00 36.25 -18.05
N TYR A 878 -4.87 36.64 -18.96
CA TYR A 878 -6.09 37.39 -18.63
C TYR A 878 -7.28 36.51 -18.22
N ALA A 879 -7.12 35.18 -18.25
CA ALA A 879 -8.17 34.20 -17.99
C ALA A 879 -9.43 34.46 -18.85
N VAL A 880 -9.27 34.75 -20.14
CA VAL A 880 -10.38 35.15 -21.04
C VAL A 880 -11.49 34.10 -21.20
N PHE A 881 -11.22 32.87 -20.77
CA PHE A 881 -12.17 31.77 -20.68
C PHE A 881 -13.15 31.86 -19.49
N THR A 882 -12.92 32.79 -18.56
CA THR A 882 -13.85 33.14 -17.47
C THR A 882 -14.71 34.34 -17.87
N GLU A 883 -15.87 34.52 -17.23
CA GLU A 883 -16.74 35.68 -17.54
C GLU A 883 -16.06 37.01 -17.22
N GLU A 884 -15.35 37.10 -16.09
CA GLU A 884 -14.60 38.29 -15.67
C GLU A 884 -13.40 38.56 -16.58
N GLY A 885 -12.61 37.52 -16.89
CA GLY A 885 -11.45 37.66 -17.78
C GLY A 885 -11.85 38.00 -19.21
N SER A 886 -12.97 37.48 -19.69
CA SER A 886 -13.51 37.77 -21.02
C SER A 886 -13.85 39.26 -21.21
N LYS A 887 -14.17 39.98 -20.13
CA LYS A 887 -14.44 41.44 -20.15
C LYS A 887 -13.15 42.28 -20.25
N LYS A 888 -11.98 41.69 -20.00
CA LYS A 888 -10.67 42.37 -20.05
C LYS A 888 -10.11 42.56 -21.47
N VAL A 889 -10.75 41.96 -22.47
CA VAL A 889 -10.30 41.99 -23.87
C VAL A 889 -11.44 42.47 -24.79
N GLN A 890 -11.07 43.07 -25.93
CA GLN A 890 -12.03 43.44 -26.96
C GLN A 890 -12.21 42.29 -27.96
N TRP A 891 -13.44 41.80 -28.06
CA TRP A 891 -13.82 40.76 -29.02
C TRP A 891 -14.26 41.39 -30.34
N GLN A 892 -13.89 40.77 -31.46
CA GLN A 892 -14.27 41.19 -32.79
C GLN A 892 -15.15 40.11 -33.44
N PRO A 893 -16.17 40.47 -34.25
CA PRO A 893 -16.97 39.49 -35.00
C PRO A 893 -16.09 38.66 -35.95
N VAL A 894 -16.36 37.36 -36.03
CA VAL A 894 -15.61 36.45 -36.93
C VAL A 894 -16.08 36.66 -38.37
N GLN A 895 -15.17 37.01 -39.28
CA GLN A 895 -15.42 37.09 -40.73
C GLN A 895 -14.61 36.01 -41.46
N GLY A 896 -15.26 34.95 -41.94
CA GLY A 896 -14.61 33.84 -42.64
C GLY A 896 -13.83 32.88 -41.72
N THR A 897 -12.75 32.27 -42.24
CA THR A 897 -11.79 31.48 -41.44
C THR A 897 -10.97 32.40 -40.55
N GLY A 898 -10.91 32.08 -39.25
CA GLY A 898 -10.18 32.90 -38.29
C GLY A 898 -8.66 32.71 -38.38
N LYS A 899 -7.92 33.64 -37.76
CA LYS A 899 -6.45 33.69 -37.81
C LYS A 899 -5.81 32.62 -36.92
N LEU A 900 -4.57 32.24 -37.22
CA LEU A 900 -3.73 31.41 -36.34
C LEU A 900 -3.62 32.03 -34.94
N LEU A 901 -3.58 31.19 -33.89
CA LEU A 901 -3.45 31.59 -32.49
C LEU A 901 -4.57 32.53 -32.01
N SER A 902 -5.82 32.19 -32.32
CA SER A 902 -7.00 33.00 -31.98
C SER A 902 -7.78 32.44 -30.80
N TRP A 903 -8.41 33.34 -30.06
CA TRP A 903 -9.44 33.01 -29.08
C TRP A 903 -10.81 33.29 -29.68
N TYR A 904 -11.73 32.34 -29.53
CA TYR A 904 -13.13 32.48 -29.92
C TYR A 904 -14.01 32.42 -28.68
N LYS A 905 -15.11 33.16 -28.72
CA LYS A 905 -16.13 33.15 -27.69
C LYS A 905 -17.50 33.12 -28.33
N THR A 906 -18.41 32.36 -27.74
CA THR A 906 -19.85 32.47 -28.00
C THR A 906 -20.64 32.06 -26.76
N THR A 907 -21.96 32.13 -26.84
CA THR A 907 -22.89 31.64 -25.82
C THR A 907 -23.86 30.64 -26.42
N PHE A 908 -24.24 29.60 -25.68
CA PHE A 908 -25.22 28.63 -26.13
C PHE A 908 -26.23 28.24 -25.04
N THR A 909 -27.39 27.78 -25.47
CA THR A 909 -28.44 27.24 -24.60
C THR A 909 -28.24 25.74 -24.43
N THR A 910 -28.48 25.23 -23.23
CA THR A 910 -28.32 23.80 -22.94
C THR A 910 -29.37 22.97 -23.69
N PRO A 911 -28.99 21.90 -24.40
CA PRO A 911 -29.95 20.98 -25.01
C PRO A 911 -30.91 20.39 -23.97
N GLU A 912 -32.20 20.36 -24.32
CA GLU A 912 -33.25 19.79 -23.48
C GLU A 912 -33.02 18.29 -23.20
N GLY A 913 -33.69 17.75 -22.19
CA GLY A 913 -33.58 16.34 -21.81
C GLY A 913 -32.41 16.02 -20.86
N LYS A 914 -32.10 14.73 -20.72
CA LYS A 914 -31.10 14.20 -19.77
C LYS A 914 -29.87 13.58 -20.44
N ASP A 915 -29.86 13.47 -21.76
CA ASP A 915 -28.80 12.78 -22.49
C ASP A 915 -27.45 13.48 -22.36
N PRO A 916 -26.32 12.77 -22.32
CA PRO A 916 -25.01 13.42 -22.24
C PRO A 916 -24.82 14.46 -23.35
N VAL A 917 -24.30 15.63 -23.00
CA VAL A 917 -24.04 16.71 -23.97
C VAL A 917 -22.58 16.63 -24.39
N ALA A 918 -22.30 16.83 -25.67
CA ALA A 918 -20.95 16.94 -26.21
C ALA A 918 -20.85 18.15 -27.15
N ILE A 919 -19.63 18.62 -27.37
CA ILE A 919 -19.30 19.58 -28.42
C ILE A 919 -18.55 18.84 -29.53
N ARG A 920 -19.07 18.94 -30.75
CA ARG A 920 -18.43 18.43 -31.95
C ARG A 920 -17.60 19.54 -32.57
N MET A 921 -16.30 19.32 -32.69
CA MET A 921 -15.32 20.35 -33.06
C MET A 921 -15.09 20.42 -34.57
N THR A 922 -16.13 20.21 -35.38
CA THR A 922 -16.04 20.28 -36.84
C THR A 922 -15.56 21.67 -37.27
N GLY A 923 -14.66 21.72 -38.25
CA GLY A 923 -14.09 22.97 -38.76
C GLY A 923 -12.99 23.59 -37.89
N MET A 924 -12.67 22.97 -36.74
CA MET A 924 -11.57 23.39 -35.87
C MET A 924 -10.28 22.66 -36.20
N GLY A 925 -9.15 23.16 -35.70
CA GLY A 925 -7.81 22.61 -35.90
C GLY A 925 -7.29 21.97 -34.62
N LYS A 926 -6.48 22.71 -33.87
CA LYS A 926 -5.85 22.25 -32.62
C LYS A 926 -5.97 23.31 -31.54
N GLY A 927 -6.34 22.94 -30.32
CA GLY A 927 -6.44 23.91 -29.25
C GLY A 927 -7.08 23.39 -27.97
N ILE A 928 -7.76 24.29 -27.24
CA ILE A 928 -8.32 24.01 -25.91
C ILE A 928 -9.72 24.63 -25.79
N ILE A 929 -10.62 23.92 -25.11
CA ILE A 929 -12.04 24.28 -24.98
C ILE A 929 -12.39 24.52 -23.51
N TRP A 930 -13.18 25.57 -23.25
CA TRP A 930 -13.75 25.91 -21.95
C TRP A 930 -15.24 26.19 -22.04
N VAL A 931 -15.98 25.72 -21.05
CA VAL A 931 -17.41 26.04 -20.85
C VAL A 931 -17.59 26.60 -19.44
N ASN A 932 -18.14 27.80 -19.32
CA ASN A 932 -18.36 28.52 -18.07
C ASN A 932 -17.11 28.56 -17.17
N GLY A 933 -15.95 28.88 -17.75
CA GLY A 933 -14.66 28.95 -17.04
C GLY A 933 -14.00 27.60 -16.75
N LYS A 934 -14.64 26.47 -17.04
CA LYS A 934 -14.10 25.13 -16.80
C LYS A 934 -13.58 24.53 -18.10
N SER A 935 -12.32 24.11 -18.12
CA SER A 935 -11.76 23.40 -19.28
C SER A 935 -12.42 22.03 -19.42
N ILE A 936 -12.82 21.69 -20.65
CA ILE A 936 -13.44 20.38 -20.97
C ILE A 936 -12.53 19.50 -21.84
N GLY A 937 -11.37 20.00 -22.26
CA GLY A 937 -10.37 19.21 -22.98
C GLY A 937 -9.55 20.01 -23.99
N ARG A 938 -8.58 19.32 -24.61
CA ARG A 938 -7.79 19.81 -25.74
C ARG A 938 -8.27 19.13 -27.02
N HIS A 939 -8.43 19.88 -28.10
CA HIS A 939 -8.79 19.33 -29.42
C HIS A 939 -7.59 19.29 -30.37
N TRP A 940 -7.59 18.30 -31.27
CA TRP A 940 -6.59 18.19 -32.35
C TRP A 940 -7.19 17.50 -33.58
N MET A 941 -8.11 18.20 -34.22
CA MET A 941 -8.86 17.78 -35.40
C MET A 941 -8.00 17.61 -36.64
N SER A 942 -6.91 18.39 -36.77
CA SER A 942 -5.95 18.26 -37.87
C SER A 942 -5.05 17.03 -37.76
N PHE A 943 -5.01 16.37 -36.60
CA PHE A 943 -4.28 15.12 -36.41
C PHE A 943 -5.16 13.94 -36.86
N LEU A 944 -4.96 13.52 -38.11
CA LEU A 944 -5.69 12.40 -38.69
C LEU A 944 -5.04 11.07 -38.29
N SER A 945 -5.87 10.12 -37.89
CA SER A 945 -5.48 8.72 -37.73
C SER A 945 -5.08 8.12 -39.10
N PRO A 946 -4.48 6.91 -39.13
CA PRO A 946 -4.21 6.20 -40.39
C PRO A 946 -5.46 5.96 -41.27
N LEU A 947 -6.66 6.09 -40.71
CA LEU A 947 -7.94 5.99 -41.41
C LEU A 947 -8.41 7.33 -42.02
N GLY A 948 -7.60 8.39 -41.94
CA GLY A 948 -7.90 9.71 -42.51
C GLY A 948 -8.90 10.55 -41.71
N THR A 949 -9.29 10.11 -40.50
CA THR A 949 -10.23 10.81 -39.61
C THR A 949 -9.57 11.25 -38.30
N PRO A 950 -10.03 12.33 -37.66
CA PRO A 950 -9.54 12.76 -36.35
C PRO A 950 -9.71 11.65 -35.30
N THR A 951 -8.73 11.50 -34.41
CA THR A 951 -8.78 10.49 -33.33
C THR A 951 -9.86 10.77 -32.30
N GLN A 952 -10.27 12.03 -32.16
CA GLN A 952 -11.41 12.47 -31.36
C GLN A 952 -12.02 13.73 -32.00
N SER A 953 -13.32 13.70 -32.27
CA SER A 953 -14.06 14.83 -32.84
C SER A 953 -15.11 15.42 -31.89
N GLU A 954 -15.50 14.66 -30.86
CA GLU A 954 -16.54 15.02 -29.90
C GLU A 954 -15.98 15.05 -28.47
N TYR A 955 -16.29 16.11 -27.73
CA TYR A 955 -15.80 16.36 -26.38
C TYR A 955 -16.98 16.51 -25.42
N HIS A 956 -17.04 15.65 -24.40
CA HIS A 956 -18.16 15.63 -23.46
C HIS A 956 -18.19 16.90 -22.59
N ILE A 957 -19.36 17.52 -22.50
CA ILE A 957 -19.66 18.62 -21.59
C ILE A 957 -20.49 18.05 -20.42
N PRO A 958 -19.93 17.97 -19.20
CA PRO A 958 -20.71 17.57 -18.03
C PRO A 958 -21.92 18.49 -17.87
N ARG A 959 -23.13 17.93 -17.74
CA ARG A 959 -24.35 18.73 -17.53
C ARG A 959 -24.28 19.61 -16.28
N THR A 960 -23.47 19.24 -15.28
CA THR A 960 -23.21 20.05 -14.08
C THR A 960 -22.37 21.31 -14.34
N TYR A 961 -21.80 21.46 -15.54
CA TYR A 961 -21.08 22.66 -15.96
C TYR A 961 -22.00 23.65 -16.68
N LEU A 962 -23.23 23.24 -17.01
CA LEU A 962 -24.17 23.98 -17.82
C LEU A 962 -25.24 24.68 -16.97
N ASN A 963 -25.48 25.95 -17.29
CA ASN A 963 -26.66 26.70 -16.91
C ASN A 963 -27.79 26.44 -17.93
N PRO A 964 -29.07 26.68 -17.60
CA PRO A 964 -30.16 26.53 -18.56
C PRO A 964 -29.97 27.35 -19.85
N LYS A 965 -29.48 28.59 -19.75
CA LYS A 965 -29.18 29.50 -20.86
C LYS A 965 -27.84 30.21 -20.62
N ASP A 966 -27.35 30.92 -21.63
CA ASP A 966 -26.19 31.82 -21.57
C ASP A 966 -24.87 31.15 -21.15
N ASN A 967 -24.65 29.89 -21.57
CA ASN A 967 -23.41 29.19 -21.31
C ASN A 967 -22.27 29.77 -22.12
N LEU A 968 -21.26 30.30 -21.45
CA LEU A 968 -20.06 30.85 -22.06
C LEU A 968 -19.18 29.72 -22.62
N LEU A 969 -19.05 29.65 -23.94
CA LEU A 969 -18.08 28.80 -24.62
C LEU A 969 -16.89 29.66 -25.06
N VAL A 970 -15.69 29.28 -24.63
CA VAL A 970 -14.44 29.92 -25.08
C VAL A 970 -13.50 28.85 -25.59
N ILE A 971 -12.89 29.10 -26.76
CA ILE A 971 -11.96 28.17 -27.40
C ILE A 971 -10.69 28.93 -27.76
N PHE A 972 -9.54 28.38 -27.40
CA PHE A 972 -8.26 28.77 -27.96
C PHE A 972 -7.94 27.84 -29.13
N GLU A 973 -7.49 28.40 -30.25
CA GLU A 973 -7.18 27.67 -31.48
C GLU A 973 -5.79 28.07 -31.99
N GLU A 974 -4.95 27.07 -32.21
CA GLU A 974 -3.57 27.20 -32.69
C GLU A 974 -3.49 27.30 -34.21
N GLU A 975 -4.46 26.73 -34.93
CA GLU A 975 -4.47 26.60 -36.40
C GLU A 975 -5.56 27.47 -37.06
N GLN A 976 -5.64 27.46 -38.40
CA GLN A 976 -6.73 28.16 -39.09
C GLN A 976 -8.01 27.33 -38.97
N ALA A 977 -9.07 27.94 -38.45
CA ALA A 977 -10.32 27.26 -38.16
C ALA A 977 -11.54 28.09 -38.53
N ASN A 978 -12.67 27.42 -38.72
CA ASN A 978 -13.98 28.03 -38.87
C ASN A 978 -14.88 27.63 -37.68
N PRO A 979 -14.99 28.47 -36.64
CA PRO A 979 -15.78 28.14 -35.44
C PRO A 979 -17.28 28.03 -35.71
N ASN A 980 -17.77 28.49 -36.87
CA ASN A 980 -19.19 28.40 -37.24
C ASN A 980 -19.63 26.97 -37.58
N GLN A 981 -18.71 26.00 -37.66
CA GLN A 981 -19.02 24.59 -37.89
C GLN A 981 -19.08 23.76 -36.60
N ILE A 982 -18.82 24.37 -35.45
CA ILE A 982 -18.93 23.70 -34.16
C ILE A 982 -20.41 23.45 -33.83
N GLU A 983 -20.71 22.25 -33.34
CA GLU A 983 -22.05 21.85 -32.95
C GLU A 983 -22.11 21.40 -31.49
N ILE A 984 -23.16 21.80 -30.77
CA ILE A 984 -23.51 21.18 -29.49
C ILE A 984 -24.49 20.05 -29.78
N VAL A 985 -24.11 18.83 -29.41
CA VAL A 985 -24.86 17.61 -29.71
C VAL A 985 -25.20 16.86 -28.44
N THR A 986 -26.27 16.07 -28.47
CA THR A 986 -26.57 15.06 -27.46
C THR A 986 -26.08 13.69 -27.95
N VAL A 987 -25.51 12.90 -27.04
CA VAL A 987 -25.00 11.56 -27.37
C VAL A 987 -26.09 10.53 -27.08
N GLU A 988 -26.66 9.95 -28.14
CA GLU A 988 -27.66 8.90 -28.07
C GLU A 988 -27.02 7.52 -28.33
N ARG A 989 -27.21 6.56 -27.41
CA ARG A 989 -26.74 5.17 -27.57
C ARG A 989 -27.87 4.29 -28.08
N ASP A 990 -28.29 4.56 -29.31
CA ASP A 990 -29.47 3.93 -29.88
C ASP A 990 -29.13 2.72 -30.74
N THR A 991 -27.87 2.52 -31.11
CA THR A 991 -27.43 1.33 -31.82
C THR A 991 -26.80 0.35 -30.84
N VAL A 992 -27.34 -0.86 -30.76
CA VAL A 992 -26.88 -1.95 -29.89
C VAL A 992 -26.56 -3.16 -30.74
N CYS A 993 -25.47 -3.87 -30.42
CA CYS A 993 -25.05 -5.03 -31.18
C CYS A 993 -24.76 -6.25 -30.32
N SER A 994 -24.78 -7.43 -30.93
CA SER A 994 -24.29 -8.68 -30.37
C SER A 994 -23.52 -9.44 -31.45
N ILE A 995 -22.37 -10.03 -31.10
CA ILE A 995 -21.61 -10.91 -31.98
C ILE A 995 -21.24 -12.16 -31.20
N ILE A 996 -21.58 -13.32 -31.74
CA ILE A 996 -21.35 -14.61 -31.09
C ILE A 996 -21.12 -15.70 -32.15
N THR A 997 -20.06 -16.47 -31.99
CA THR A 997 -19.79 -17.68 -32.81
C THR A 997 -20.34 -18.95 -32.17
N GLU A 998 -20.65 -19.96 -33.00
CA GLU A 998 -21.03 -21.32 -32.60
C GLU A 998 -20.07 -21.96 -31.58
N ASN A 999 -18.79 -21.55 -31.56
CA ASN A 999 -17.80 -22.05 -30.60
C ASN A 999 -17.88 -21.40 -29.20
N HIS A 1000 -18.72 -20.38 -29.00
CA HIS A 1000 -18.88 -19.80 -27.68
C HIS A 1000 -19.57 -20.78 -26.73
N PRO A 1001 -19.21 -20.79 -25.44
CA PRO A 1001 -19.98 -21.52 -24.46
C PRO A 1001 -21.38 -20.89 -24.27
N PRO A 1002 -22.40 -21.68 -23.90
CA PRO A 1002 -23.71 -21.18 -23.51
C PRO A 1002 -23.62 -20.22 -22.33
N ASN A 1003 -24.61 -19.33 -22.18
CA ASN A 1003 -24.63 -18.37 -21.07
C ASN A 1003 -24.52 -19.08 -19.72
N VAL A 1004 -23.72 -18.54 -18.79
CA VAL A 1004 -23.51 -19.13 -17.45
C VAL A 1004 -24.82 -19.32 -16.68
N ASN A 1005 -25.83 -18.46 -16.93
CA ASN A 1005 -27.14 -18.52 -16.30
C ASN A 1005 -28.03 -19.67 -16.82
N SER A 1006 -27.67 -20.28 -17.97
CA SER A 1006 -28.32 -21.50 -18.48
C SER A 1006 -28.03 -22.72 -17.60
N TRP A 1007 -27.17 -22.57 -16.59
CA TRP A 1007 -26.72 -23.62 -15.72
C TRP A 1007 -26.99 -23.27 -14.25
N ALA A 1008 -27.48 -24.23 -13.48
CA ALA A 1008 -27.54 -24.09 -12.04
C ALA A 1008 -27.05 -25.37 -11.34
N ALA A 1009 -26.45 -25.16 -10.18
CA ALA A 1009 -26.13 -26.25 -9.28
C ALA A 1009 -27.35 -26.55 -8.40
N LYS A 1010 -28.10 -27.62 -8.72
CA LYS A 1010 -29.12 -28.19 -7.84
C LYS A 1010 -28.60 -29.49 -7.25
N ALA A 1011 -28.71 -29.64 -5.93
CA ALA A 1011 -28.30 -30.83 -5.19
C ALA A 1011 -26.88 -31.34 -5.55
N GLY A 1012 -25.93 -30.41 -5.77
CA GLY A 1012 -24.54 -30.74 -6.04
C GLY A 1012 -24.26 -31.29 -7.45
N LYS A 1013 -25.21 -31.28 -8.38
CA LYS A 1013 -24.99 -31.62 -9.80
C LYS A 1013 -25.18 -30.40 -10.69
N PHE A 1014 -24.26 -30.22 -11.64
CA PHE A 1014 -24.37 -29.19 -12.67
C PHE A 1014 -25.36 -29.69 -13.71
N GLN A 1015 -26.49 -29.01 -13.81
CA GLN A 1015 -27.52 -29.35 -14.77
C GLN A 1015 -27.92 -28.08 -15.52
N ALA A 1016 -28.19 -28.25 -16.81
CA ALA A 1016 -28.82 -27.20 -17.58
C ALA A 1016 -30.19 -26.93 -16.93
N VAL A 1017 -30.44 -25.68 -16.56
CA VAL A 1017 -31.76 -25.24 -16.06
C VAL A 1017 -32.65 -24.72 -17.18
N VAL A 1018 -32.12 -24.71 -18.40
CA VAL A 1018 -32.84 -24.48 -19.64
C VAL A 1018 -32.74 -25.74 -20.49
N GLU A 1019 -33.80 -26.04 -21.24
CA GLU A 1019 -33.97 -27.31 -21.96
C GLU A 1019 -32.84 -27.57 -22.97
N LYS A 1020 -32.28 -26.51 -23.57
CA LYS A 1020 -31.14 -26.58 -24.49
C LYS A 1020 -30.17 -25.40 -24.23
N PRO A 1021 -29.01 -25.62 -23.58
CA PRO A 1021 -28.06 -24.57 -23.27
C PRO A 1021 -27.22 -24.28 -24.52
N TRP A 1022 -27.72 -23.42 -25.40
CA TRP A 1022 -26.98 -23.01 -26.59
C TRP A 1022 -26.27 -21.66 -26.41
N PRO A 1023 -25.21 -21.38 -27.19
CA PRO A 1023 -24.68 -20.03 -27.31
C PRO A 1023 -25.83 -19.12 -27.74
N THR A 1024 -26.05 -18.02 -27.03
CA THR A 1024 -27.23 -17.16 -27.26
C THR A 1024 -26.77 -15.72 -27.48
N ALA A 1025 -27.06 -15.17 -28.66
CA ALA A 1025 -26.89 -13.75 -28.91
C ALA A 1025 -27.94 -12.98 -28.12
N THR A 1026 -27.54 -11.98 -27.34
CA THR A 1026 -28.49 -11.13 -26.60
C THR A 1026 -28.22 -9.67 -26.93
N VAL A 1027 -29.26 -8.96 -27.35
CA VAL A 1027 -29.28 -7.51 -27.54
C VAL A 1027 -30.28 -6.88 -26.57
N THR A 1028 -29.88 -5.83 -25.86
CA THR A 1028 -30.72 -5.12 -24.88
C THR A 1028 -30.65 -3.62 -25.11
N CYS A 1029 -31.79 -3.01 -25.38
CA CYS A 1029 -31.93 -1.58 -25.51
C CYS A 1029 -31.82 -0.87 -24.14
N PRO A 1030 -31.35 0.40 -24.11
CA PRO A 1030 -31.40 1.23 -22.92
C PRO A 1030 -32.79 1.27 -22.27
N VAL A 1031 -32.83 1.54 -20.96
CA VAL A 1031 -34.08 1.58 -20.19
C VAL A 1031 -35.10 2.51 -20.87
N TYR A 1032 -36.34 2.02 -21.04
CA TYR A 1032 -37.47 2.69 -21.73
C TYR A 1032 -37.45 2.73 -23.26
N LYS A 1033 -36.43 2.16 -23.93
CA LYS A 1033 -36.40 2.00 -25.39
C LYS A 1033 -36.69 0.56 -25.81
N THR A 1034 -37.22 0.37 -27.01
CA THR A 1034 -37.46 -0.93 -27.63
C THR A 1034 -36.75 -1.02 -28.98
N ILE A 1035 -36.46 -2.25 -29.43
CA ILE A 1035 -35.87 -2.51 -30.74
C ILE A 1035 -36.89 -2.10 -31.80
N LYS A 1036 -36.58 -1.05 -32.57
CA LYS A 1036 -37.44 -0.55 -33.66
C LYS A 1036 -36.92 -0.91 -35.05
N ALA A 1037 -35.65 -1.30 -35.18
CA ALA A 1037 -35.10 -1.80 -36.43
C ALA A 1037 -33.98 -2.80 -36.18
N VAL A 1038 -33.81 -3.75 -37.10
CA VAL A 1038 -32.60 -4.56 -37.23
C VAL A 1038 -31.80 -3.98 -38.39
N GLU A 1039 -30.72 -3.28 -38.08
CA GLU A 1039 -29.91 -2.60 -39.11
C GLU A 1039 -29.07 -3.62 -39.88
N PHE A 1040 -28.53 -4.61 -39.16
CA PHE A 1040 -27.71 -5.68 -39.73
C PHE A 1040 -27.96 -7.00 -38.99
N ALA A 1041 -28.04 -8.10 -39.72
CA ALA A 1041 -27.87 -9.43 -39.13
C ALA A 1041 -27.28 -10.40 -40.15
N SER A 1042 -26.29 -11.18 -39.74
CA SER A 1042 -25.63 -12.17 -40.58
C SER A 1042 -25.24 -13.40 -39.75
N PHE A 1043 -25.40 -14.59 -40.32
CA PHE A 1043 -25.01 -15.86 -39.71
C PHE A 1043 -24.13 -16.64 -40.68
N GLY A 1044 -22.81 -16.55 -40.47
CA GLY A 1044 -21.81 -17.06 -41.40
C GLY A 1044 -20.41 -16.55 -41.04
N ASP A 1045 -19.75 -15.83 -41.94
CA ASP A 1045 -18.43 -15.22 -41.70
C ASP A 1045 -18.43 -13.67 -41.66
N PRO A 1046 -19.38 -13.01 -40.97
CA PRO A 1046 -19.41 -11.55 -40.91
C PRO A 1046 -18.13 -10.99 -40.29
N THR A 1047 -17.69 -9.83 -40.80
CA THR A 1047 -16.51 -9.10 -40.32
C THR A 1047 -16.91 -7.69 -39.87
N GLY A 1048 -15.98 -6.95 -39.28
CA GLY A 1048 -16.23 -5.60 -38.77
C GLY A 1048 -16.56 -5.56 -37.28
N PHE A 1049 -17.12 -4.44 -36.84
CA PHE A 1049 -17.42 -4.14 -35.45
C PHE A 1049 -18.80 -3.46 -35.33
N CYS A 1050 -19.34 -3.38 -34.11
CA CYS A 1050 -20.66 -2.79 -33.88
C CYS A 1050 -20.77 -1.36 -34.45
N GLY A 1051 -21.74 -1.13 -35.33
CA GLY A 1051 -21.90 0.09 -36.11
C GLY A 1051 -21.52 -0.07 -37.58
N GLU A 1052 -20.57 -0.97 -37.88
CA GLU A 1052 -19.92 -1.15 -39.18
C GLU A 1052 -19.72 -2.66 -39.49
N PHE A 1053 -20.74 -3.48 -39.22
CA PHE A 1053 -20.67 -4.88 -39.62
C PHE A 1053 -20.79 -5.03 -41.14
N VAL A 1054 -20.00 -5.94 -41.68
CA VAL A 1054 -19.95 -6.25 -43.10
C VAL A 1054 -20.29 -7.73 -43.29
N MET A 1055 -21.20 -8.01 -44.22
CA MET A 1055 -21.54 -9.36 -44.63
C MET A 1055 -20.28 -10.05 -45.18
N GLY A 1056 -19.97 -11.24 -44.70
CA GLY A 1056 -18.85 -12.02 -45.19
C GLY A 1056 -19.13 -12.70 -46.53
N LYS A 1057 -18.23 -13.62 -46.95
CA LYS A 1057 -18.39 -14.35 -48.21
C LYS A 1057 -19.45 -15.46 -48.14
N CYS A 1058 -19.84 -15.85 -46.93
CA CYS A 1058 -20.78 -16.90 -46.64
C CYS A 1058 -21.78 -16.43 -45.58
N ASP A 1059 -23.07 -16.46 -45.90
CA ASP A 1059 -24.14 -16.00 -45.00
C ASP A 1059 -25.40 -16.83 -45.20
N ALA A 1060 -26.15 -17.07 -44.12
CA ALA A 1060 -27.48 -17.64 -44.18
C ALA A 1060 -28.52 -16.56 -44.56
N PRO A 1061 -29.13 -16.63 -45.75
CA PRO A 1061 -29.86 -15.51 -46.36
C PRO A 1061 -31.14 -15.08 -45.60
N ALA A 1062 -31.68 -15.94 -44.74
CA ALA A 1062 -32.87 -15.64 -43.94
C ALA A 1062 -32.55 -14.98 -42.58
N THR A 1063 -31.27 -14.79 -42.22
CA THR A 1063 -30.86 -14.39 -40.87
C THR A 1063 -31.52 -13.08 -40.44
N LYS A 1064 -31.45 -12.03 -41.24
CA LYS A 1064 -32.05 -10.74 -40.90
C LYS A 1064 -33.55 -10.82 -40.64
N GLN A 1065 -34.28 -11.54 -41.49
CA GLN A 1065 -35.73 -11.71 -41.37
C GLN A 1065 -36.10 -12.45 -40.07
N ILE A 1066 -35.32 -13.47 -39.69
CA ILE A 1066 -35.52 -14.22 -38.44
C ILE A 1066 -35.33 -13.30 -37.23
N ILE A 1067 -34.27 -12.49 -37.22
CA ILE A 1067 -33.98 -11.56 -36.14
C ILE A 1067 -35.06 -10.48 -36.06
N GLU A 1068 -35.54 -9.96 -37.19
CA GLU A 1068 -36.65 -9.00 -37.22
C GLU A 1068 -37.93 -9.59 -36.62
N GLN A 1069 -38.32 -10.79 -37.02
CA GLN A 1069 -39.50 -11.46 -36.48
C GLN A 1069 -39.40 -11.71 -34.96
N GLN A 1070 -38.20 -12.01 -34.45
CA GLN A 1070 -38.03 -12.39 -33.05
C GLN A 1070 -37.73 -11.21 -32.11
N CYS A 1071 -37.10 -10.13 -32.60
CA CYS A 1071 -36.57 -9.06 -31.75
C CYS A 1071 -37.35 -7.74 -31.82
N MET A 1072 -38.07 -7.47 -32.91
CA MET A 1072 -38.76 -6.19 -33.08
C MET A 1072 -39.80 -5.94 -31.97
N GLY A 1073 -39.85 -4.71 -31.47
CA GLY A 1073 -40.75 -4.26 -30.40
C GLY A 1073 -40.35 -4.65 -28.98
N LYS A 1074 -39.29 -5.45 -28.79
CA LYS A 1074 -38.83 -5.89 -27.46
C LYS A 1074 -37.74 -4.98 -26.91
N ASN A 1075 -37.64 -4.84 -25.58
CA ASN A 1075 -36.52 -4.15 -24.94
C ASN A 1075 -35.25 -5.03 -24.93
N THR A 1076 -35.41 -6.33 -24.66
CA THR A 1076 -34.35 -7.34 -24.75
C THR A 1076 -34.78 -8.44 -25.70
N CYS A 1077 -33.87 -8.86 -26.58
CA CYS A 1077 -34.05 -10.01 -27.45
C CYS A 1077 -32.87 -10.98 -27.31
N SER A 1078 -33.17 -12.26 -27.15
CA SER A 1078 -32.19 -13.33 -27.04
C SER A 1078 -32.46 -14.39 -28.09
N ILE A 1079 -31.44 -14.71 -28.89
CA ILE A 1079 -31.53 -15.62 -30.03
C ILE A 1079 -30.50 -16.74 -29.84
N PRO A 1080 -30.94 -17.99 -29.62
CA PRO A 1080 -30.03 -19.12 -29.52
C PRO A 1080 -29.43 -19.47 -30.89
N LEU A 1081 -28.15 -19.82 -30.91
CA LEU A 1081 -27.43 -20.29 -32.10
C LEU A 1081 -27.69 -21.77 -32.30
N GLU A 1082 -28.85 -22.10 -32.86
CA GLU A 1082 -29.15 -23.44 -33.38
C GLU A 1082 -29.02 -23.41 -34.90
N ALA A 1083 -28.15 -24.25 -35.47
CA ALA A 1083 -27.88 -24.27 -36.92
C ALA A 1083 -29.17 -24.44 -37.74
N GLN A 1084 -30.14 -25.24 -37.28
CA GLN A 1084 -31.43 -25.43 -37.96
C GLN A 1084 -32.29 -24.16 -38.03
N THR A 1085 -32.15 -23.26 -37.04
CA THR A 1085 -32.93 -22.00 -36.98
C THR A 1085 -32.60 -21.09 -38.16
N PHE A 1086 -31.32 -21.02 -38.55
CA PHE A 1086 -30.87 -20.10 -39.60
C PHE A 1086 -30.71 -20.75 -40.98
N THR A 1087 -30.42 -22.05 -41.03
CA THR A 1087 -30.08 -22.75 -42.29
C THR A 1087 -31.27 -23.38 -43.01
N GLN A 1088 -32.46 -23.43 -42.40
CA GLN A 1088 -33.68 -24.03 -42.97
C GLN A 1088 -33.44 -25.44 -43.57
N GLY A 1089 -32.54 -26.23 -42.97
CA GLY A 1089 -32.22 -27.59 -43.40
C GLY A 1089 -31.12 -27.73 -44.48
N LYS A 1090 -30.53 -26.63 -44.96
CA LYS A 1090 -29.38 -26.64 -45.88
C LYS A 1090 -28.32 -25.65 -45.42
N ASP A 1091 -27.22 -26.16 -44.88
CA ASP A 1091 -26.11 -25.32 -44.40
C ASP A 1091 -25.42 -24.61 -45.58
N PRO A 1092 -25.49 -23.26 -45.68
CA PRO A 1092 -24.82 -22.52 -46.74
C PRO A 1092 -23.30 -22.38 -46.50
N CYS A 1093 -22.81 -22.67 -45.28
CA CYS A 1093 -21.41 -22.51 -44.86
C CYS A 1093 -20.88 -23.78 -44.14
N PRO A 1094 -20.79 -24.94 -44.83
CA PRO A 1094 -20.53 -26.23 -44.20
C PRO A 1094 -19.12 -26.38 -43.61
N ASP A 1095 -18.12 -25.68 -44.17
CA ASP A 1095 -16.71 -25.78 -43.76
C ASP A 1095 -16.26 -24.61 -42.86
N LEU A 1096 -17.21 -23.79 -42.36
CA LEU A 1096 -16.93 -22.61 -41.55
C LEU A 1096 -17.68 -22.67 -40.22
N SER A 1097 -16.99 -22.31 -39.14
CA SER A 1097 -17.65 -22.02 -37.86
C SER A 1097 -18.35 -20.68 -37.97
N LYS A 1098 -19.67 -20.70 -37.82
CA LYS A 1098 -20.51 -19.54 -38.13
C LYS A 1098 -20.54 -18.58 -36.96
N THR A 1099 -20.66 -17.30 -37.29
CA THR A 1099 -20.81 -16.20 -36.36
C THR A 1099 -22.12 -15.50 -36.64
N LEU A 1100 -22.96 -15.38 -35.61
CA LEU A 1100 -24.15 -14.53 -35.62
C LEU A 1100 -23.74 -13.13 -35.17
N ALA A 1101 -23.77 -12.18 -36.09
CA ALA A 1101 -23.63 -10.76 -35.80
C ALA A 1101 -24.99 -10.09 -35.97
N ILE A 1102 -25.43 -9.33 -34.97
CA ILE A 1102 -26.70 -8.60 -34.94
C ILE A 1102 -26.43 -7.15 -34.57
N GLN A 1103 -27.06 -6.22 -35.27
CA GLN A 1103 -27.10 -4.80 -34.93
C GLN A 1103 -28.54 -4.30 -35.01
N VAL A 1104 -29.00 -3.68 -33.92
CA VAL A 1104 -30.36 -3.16 -33.78
C VAL A 1104 -30.36 -1.68 -33.43
N LYS A 1105 -31.41 -0.99 -33.88
CA LYS A 1105 -31.74 0.37 -33.46
C LYS A 1105 -32.83 0.37 -32.39
N CYS A 1106 -32.54 1.03 -31.29
CA CYS A 1106 -33.39 1.22 -30.13
C CYS A 1106 -33.97 2.62 -30.16
N ALA A 1107 -35.29 2.74 -29.98
CA ALA A 1107 -35.96 4.02 -29.79
C ALA A 1107 -37.12 3.86 -28.81
N PHE A 1108 -37.66 4.98 -28.30
CA PHE A 1108 -38.79 4.96 -27.38
C PHE A 1108 -40.02 4.25 -27.98
#